data_AF-A0A1D3UW56-F1
#
_entry.id   AF-A0A1D3UW56-F1
#
_cell.length_a   1.000
_cell.length_b   1.000
_cell.length_c   1.000
_cell.angle_alpha   90.00
_cell.angle_beta   90.00
_cell.angle_gamma   90.00
#
_symmetry.space_group_name_H-M   'P 1'
#
loop_
_entity.id
_entity.type
_entity.pdbx_description
1 polymer ?
#
loop_
_entity_poly.entity_id
_entity_poly.type
_entity_poly.pdbx_seq_one_letter_code
_entity_poly.pdbx_strand_id
1 'polypeptide(L)'
;MRQTKHYIFLIVLFCGFFYGCIDDPKVEPGIQNAKIPQLGTTVKIERTATSITLTASVEKANGAAVEERGLCWSKKSSPTVRPDSAQAFGKGLGEFSGTIENLSNNTTYYIRPYAKNLKGIAYGEESKVSTNTGLGSVRTFVIIDSVRAKTALSGGKIELHGEGAVLARGVYYSTSSLMLPKDSVLSTMDTDSFICRISGLRASTKYYVQAFVRNRFGYYVVSGPLRTFLTGDGLPTVSSVTILKRGYTTATFSATVVKEGDASVIQRGFCWSTKKNPTIENATYDDKCGVGIGTFKIECENLISRQKYYVRAFARNKEFGISYSGQDSFITKSNIPTVTTTELKNILKGAVTVGGKIEEAGQSAVKACGICWSATVANPTLTNAEVLEIEPNAEGVFSSQIAGLQGGVTYYFRAYATNNEGTSYGEIKVKTMPLVFKGNLKTFQGAPRIQNSPAYFSIRDWGYILGGDIGPQYTAELHYYNATTDEWRAMLPHPEGPVKWQTAVVHDRSAFIFGGMAADRKARNDFYQYNSWSNTWYDRSTAIRPDSSYLSVGFALNDSICYVGGRKDTVKNEVWMYEVSANTWKRQPDFPVQQYGGIAVTIGNTAYVGLGKNGSGVFNKGLWKTTNAALWIRETTCTISTNGILAGVAHHNRIYMVDEAYYIIEYNPSTMTWTKKSQLPPQARGIHCMFVMNDLIYIGLSPTSTTMISYDPTWDN
;
A
#
# COMPACT_ATOMS: atom_id res chain seq x y z
N MET A 1 5.25 27.17 -156.39
CA MET A 1 6.59 27.81 -156.31
C MET A 1 7.33 27.12 -155.16
N ARG A 2 8.56 26.58 -155.28
CA ARG A 2 9.52 26.61 -156.40
C ARG A 2 10.52 25.42 -156.29
N GLN A 3 10.41 24.43 -157.19
CA GLN A 3 11.44 23.44 -157.64
C GLN A 3 12.04 22.45 -156.58
N THR A 4 12.64 21.28 -156.91
CA THR A 4 13.25 20.79 -158.18
C THR A 4 13.39 19.23 -158.24
N LYS A 5 13.09 18.58 -159.40
CA LYS A 5 13.62 17.28 -159.97
C LYS A 5 13.37 15.94 -159.21
N HIS A 6 13.33 14.72 -159.79
CA HIS A 6 13.28 14.11 -161.16
C HIS A 6 12.80 12.62 -160.98
N TYR A 7 11.77 12.08 -161.66
CA TYR A 7 11.67 11.40 -163.00
C TYR A 7 11.78 9.84 -163.04
N ILE A 8 10.98 9.20 -163.93
CA ILE A 8 11.16 7.88 -164.63
C ILE A 8 10.94 6.58 -163.78
N PHE A 9 10.55 5.38 -164.29
CA PHE A 9 9.71 4.81 -165.39
C PHE A 9 9.90 3.25 -165.32
N LEU A 10 9.05 2.43 -165.98
CA LEU A 10 9.24 0.98 -166.28
C LEU A 10 9.13 -0.02 -165.07
N ILE A 11 9.32 -1.36 -165.24
CA ILE A 11 8.33 -2.37 -165.72
C ILE A 11 8.73 -3.86 -165.39
N VAL A 12 7.78 -4.82 -165.44
CA VAL A 12 7.94 -6.29 -165.76
C VAL A 12 8.48 -7.36 -164.74
N LEU A 13 7.68 -8.45 -164.62
CA LEU A 13 7.93 -9.92 -164.43
C LEU A 13 8.82 -10.58 -163.33
N PHE A 14 8.27 -11.69 -162.79
CA PHE A 14 8.74 -13.12 -162.84
C PHE A 14 8.96 -13.93 -161.53
N CYS A 15 8.24 -15.06 -161.48
CA CYS A 15 8.60 -16.43 -161.04
C CYS A 15 9.45 -16.76 -159.79
N GLY A 16 8.94 -17.70 -158.98
CA GLY A 16 9.47 -19.08 -159.03
C GLY A 16 10.00 -19.76 -157.75
N PHE A 17 9.53 -21.00 -157.53
CA PHE A 17 10.23 -22.17 -156.96
C PHE A 17 10.83 -22.20 -155.52
N PHE A 18 10.27 -23.13 -154.72
CA PHE A 18 10.91 -24.21 -153.92
C PHE A 18 12.23 -24.05 -153.09
N TYR A 19 12.20 -24.70 -151.92
CA TYR A 19 13.28 -25.37 -151.14
C TYR A 19 14.50 -24.58 -150.61
N GLY A 20 14.69 -24.67 -149.29
CA GLY A 20 15.87 -25.37 -148.74
C GLY A 20 17.01 -24.58 -148.05
N CYS A 21 17.06 -24.71 -146.72
CA CYS A 21 18.27 -24.84 -145.86
C CYS A 21 19.19 -23.65 -145.47
N ILE A 22 19.29 -23.51 -144.13
CA ILE A 22 20.51 -23.38 -143.28
C ILE A 22 21.03 -21.97 -142.86
N ASP A 23 21.15 -21.83 -141.53
CA ASP A 23 21.84 -20.87 -140.62
C ASP A 23 21.59 -19.35 -140.78
N ASP A 24 21.54 -18.51 -139.72
CA ASP A 24 22.01 -18.63 -138.32
C ASP A 24 21.02 -17.87 -137.35
N PRO A 25 21.11 -17.95 -136.00
CA PRO A 25 19.98 -17.67 -135.10
C PRO A 25 19.75 -16.20 -134.73
N LYS A 26 18.51 -15.88 -134.33
CA LYS A 26 18.17 -14.68 -133.55
C LYS A 26 17.59 -15.07 -132.19
N VAL A 27 18.24 -14.58 -131.13
CA VAL A 27 17.86 -14.79 -129.73
C VAL A 27 16.90 -13.69 -129.26
N GLU A 28 15.77 -14.06 -128.65
CA GLU A 28 14.95 -13.11 -127.89
C GLU A 28 15.56 -12.85 -126.48
N PRO A 29 15.61 -11.60 -126.01
CA PRO A 29 16.31 -11.25 -124.77
C PRO A 29 15.51 -11.64 -123.51
N GLY A 30 15.89 -12.76 -122.89
CA GLY A 30 15.29 -13.23 -121.64
C GLY A 30 15.56 -12.36 -120.41
N ILE A 31 14.80 -12.62 -119.33
CA ILE A 31 14.88 -11.95 -118.01
C ILE A 31 16.15 -12.37 -117.25
N GLN A 32 17.32 -11.97 -117.75
CA GLN A 32 18.62 -12.40 -117.23
C GLN A 32 19.09 -11.62 -115.98
N ASN A 33 18.58 -10.39 -115.74
CA ASN A 33 19.07 -9.50 -114.68
C ASN A 33 18.12 -9.25 -113.48
N ALA A 34 16.97 -9.92 -113.40
CA ALA A 34 16.03 -9.72 -112.27
C ALA A 34 16.55 -10.33 -110.95
N LYS A 35 16.28 -9.66 -109.82
CA LYS A 35 16.63 -10.08 -108.45
C LYS A 35 15.37 -10.30 -107.60
N ILE A 36 15.53 -10.81 -106.38
CA ILE A 36 14.43 -10.88 -105.39
C ILE A 36 13.90 -9.47 -105.04
N PRO A 37 12.66 -9.33 -104.55
CA PRO A 37 12.08 -8.03 -104.21
C PRO A 37 12.85 -7.30 -103.09
N GLN A 38 12.63 -5.99 -102.95
CA GLN A 38 13.09 -5.20 -101.81
C GLN A 38 11.89 -4.78 -100.98
N LEU A 39 11.88 -5.13 -99.68
CA LEU A 39 10.92 -4.61 -98.70
C LEU A 39 11.46 -3.37 -98.01
N GLY A 40 10.55 -2.48 -97.61
CA GLY A 40 10.86 -1.36 -96.72
C GLY A 40 10.70 -1.73 -95.25
N THR A 41 10.89 -0.74 -94.37
CA THR A 41 10.79 -0.91 -92.92
C THR A 41 9.34 -1.15 -92.47
N THR A 42 9.14 -1.97 -91.44
CA THR A 42 7.84 -2.14 -90.76
C THR A 42 7.35 -0.80 -90.18
N VAL A 43 6.11 -0.42 -90.47
CA VAL A 43 5.56 0.91 -90.18
C VAL A 43 4.72 0.93 -88.89
N LYS A 44 3.91 -0.11 -88.66
CA LYS A 44 2.97 -0.17 -87.53
C LYS A 44 2.75 -1.60 -87.05
N ILE A 45 2.58 -1.76 -85.73
CA ILE A 45 2.25 -3.02 -85.07
C ILE A 45 1.13 -2.75 -84.06
N GLU A 46 0.00 -3.44 -84.20
CA GLU A 46 -1.11 -3.47 -83.24
C GLU A 46 -1.30 -4.89 -82.71
N ARG A 47 -1.81 -5.04 -81.49
CA ARG A 47 -1.92 -6.34 -80.81
C ARG A 47 -3.14 -6.43 -79.90
N THR A 48 -3.75 -7.60 -79.90
CA THR A 48 -4.75 -8.07 -78.93
C THR A 48 -4.20 -9.28 -78.18
N ALA A 49 -4.99 -9.94 -77.33
CA ALA A 49 -4.61 -11.21 -76.72
C ALA A 49 -4.62 -12.38 -77.70
N THR A 50 -5.25 -12.27 -78.87
CA THR A 50 -5.37 -13.37 -79.85
C THR A 50 -5.01 -13.00 -81.29
N SER A 51 -4.58 -11.76 -81.55
CA SER A 51 -4.15 -11.32 -82.88
C SER A 51 -3.04 -10.26 -82.83
N ILE A 52 -2.26 -10.20 -83.90
CA ILE A 52 -1.27 -9.13 -84.16
C ILE A 52 -1.46 -8.64 -85.58
N THR A 53 -1.61 -7.33 -85.76
CA THR A 53 -1.69 -6.67 -87.06
C THR A 53 -0.37 -5.95 -87.34
N LEU A 54 0.24 -6.21 -88.49
CA LEU A 54 1.50 -5.59 -88.91
C LEU A 54 1.36 -4.94 -90.30
N THR A 55 1.84 -3.71 -90.42
CA THR A 55 1.87 -2.95 -91.68
C THR A 55 3.32 -2.81 -92.17
N ALA A 56 3.56 -3.19 -93.43
CA ALA A 56 4.87 -3.18 -94.09
C ALA A 56 4.74 -2.77 -95.57
N SER A 57 5.86 -2.51 -96.24
CA SER A 57 5.89 -2.07 -97.64
C SER A 57 6.80 -2.92 -98.53
N VAL A 58 6.47 -2.99 -99.81
CA VAL A 58 7.34 -3.54 -100.87
C VAL A 58 7.76 -2.40 -101.79
N GLU A 59 9.03 -1.99 -101.70
CA GLU A 59 9.57 -0.81 -102.35
C GLU A 59 9.92 -1.06 -103.83
N LYS A 60 10.54 -2.21 -104.14
CA LYS A 60 11.02 -2.51 -105.49
C LYS A 60 10.79 -3.96 -105.90
N ALA A 61 10.35 -4.15 -107.15
CA ALA A 61 10.14 -5.45 -107.77
C ALA A 61 11.44 -6.06 -108.35
N ASN A 62 12.47 -5.24 -108.57
CA ASN A 62 13.79 -5.64 -109.06
C ASN A 62 13.77 -6.48 -110.36
N GLY A 63 12.93 -6.10 -111.31
CA GLY A 63 12.90 -6.67 -112.67
C GLY A 63 11.97 -7.88 -112.88
N ALA A 64 11.28 -8.37 -111.85
CA ALA A 64 10.23 -9.37 -111.98
C ALA A 64 9.04 -9.03 -111.06
N ALA A 65 7.81 -9.20 -111.54
CA ALA A 65 6.61 -8.80 -110.80
C ALA A 65 6.48 -9.50 -109.43
N VAL A 66 6.02 -8.77 -108.41
CA VAL A 66 5.77 -9.32 -107.08
C VAL A 66 4.44 -10.07 -107.08
N GLU A 67 4.53 -11.40 -107.12
CA GLU A 67 3.40 -12.32 -107.28
C GLU A 67 2.66 -12.60 -105.98
N GLU A 68 3.29 -12.33 -104.84
CA GLU A 68 2.76 -12.56 -103.50
C GLU A 68 3.52 -11.68 -102.50
N ARG A 69 2.80 -11.04 -101.56
CA ARG A 69 3.39 -10.37 -100.39
C ARG A 69 2.58 -10.72 -99.15
N GLY A 70 3.22 -10.87 -98.00
CA GLY A 70 2.56 -11.41 -96.81
C GLY A 70 3.36 -11.25 -95.53
N LEU A 71 2.90 -11.92 -94.47
CA LEU A 71 3.59 -12.03 -93.18
C LEU A 71 3.90 -13.49 -92.88
N CYS A 72 5.06 -13.78 -92.30
CA CYS A 72 5.38 -15.07 -91.69
C CYS A 72 5.77 -14.88 -90.21
N TRP A 73 5.38 -15.81 -89.34
CA TRP A 73 5.50 -15.67 -87.88
C TRP A 73 5.89 -16.96 -87.18
N SER A 74 6.55 -16.88 -86.02
CA SER A 74 6.91 -18.07 -85.23
C SER A 74 7.12 -17.72 -83.76
N LYS A 75 7.09 -18.72 -82.88
CA LYS A 75 7.54 -18.57 -81.48
C LYS A 75 9.08 -18.58 -81.36
N LYS A 76 9.80 -18.81 -82.46
CA LYS A 76 11.27 -18.74 -82.58
C LYS A 76 11.65 -17.64 -83.57
N SER A 77 12.85 -17.07 -83.42
CA SER A 77 13.41 -16.08 -84.33
C SER A 77 13.67 -16.64 -85.73
N SER A 78 13.82 -15.75 -86.70
CA SER A 78 13.95 -16.02 -88.14
C SER A 78 12.80 -16.85 -88.72
N PRO A 79 11.52 -16.43 -88.59
CA PRO A 79 10.42 -17.09 -89.29
C PRO A 79 10.63 -17.00 -90.80
N THR A 80 10.28 -18.08 -91.49
CA THR A 80 10.27 -18.17 -92.96
C THR A 80 8.87 -18.55 -93.45
N VAL A 81 8.60 -18.39 -94.74
CA VAL A 81 7.30 -18.76 -95.32
C VAL A 81 7.09 -20.27 -95.21
N ARG A 82 6.03 -20.67 -94.52
CA ARG A 82 5.55 -22.06 -94.38
C ARG A 82 4.02 -22.09 -94.35
N PRO A 83 3.35 -23.19 -94.75
CA PRO A 83 1.89 -23.24 -94.83
C PRO A 83 1.14 -23.02 -93.51
N ASP A 84 1.78 -23.30 -92.36
CA ASP A 84 1.22 -23.22 -91.01
C ASP A 84 1.51 -21.88 -90.30
N SER A 85 2.36 -21.05 -90.89
CA SER A 85 2.99 -19.93 -90.21
C SER A 85 3.32 -18.75 -91.16
N ALA A 86 2.62 -18.66 -92.28
CA ALA A 86 2.64 -17.53 -93.19
C ALA A 86 1.29 -17.30 -93.87
N GLN A 87 0.97 -16.05 -94.16
CA GLN A 87 -0.26 -15.64 -94.83
C GLN A 87 0.02 -14.51 -95.83
N ALA A 88 -0.51 -14.68 -97.05
CA ALA A 88 -0.44 -13.68 -98.10
C ALA A 88 -1.52 -12.61 -97.93
N PHE A 89 -1.15 -11.34 -98.15
CA PHE A 89 -2.00 -10.16 -98.03
C PHE A 89 -1.97 -9.30 -99.32
N GLY A 90 -1.71 -9.92 -100.47
CA GLY A 90 -1.85 -9.30 -101.80
C GLY A 90 -0.68 -9.57 -102.75
N LYS A 91 -0.57 -8.72 -103.78
CA LYS A 91 0.46 -8.73 -104.83
C LYS A 91 0.95 -7.30 -105.11
N GLY A 92 2.04 -7.14 -105.86
CA GLY A 92 2.54 -5.83 -106.31
C GLY A 92 3.26 -4.99 -105.25
N LEU A 93 3.54 -3.72 -105.59
CA LEU A 93 4.32 -2.77 -104.79
C LEU A 93 3.47 -1.90 -103.85
N GLY A 94 4.12 -1.16 -102.95
CA GLY A 94 3.49 -0.28 -101.97
C GLY A 94 3.23 -0.95 -100.61
N GLU A 95 2.47 -0.26 -99.76
CA GLU A 95 2.12 -0.74 -98.42
C GLU A 95 1.09 -1.87 -98.44
N PHE A 96 1.15 -2.73 -97.42
CA PHE A 96 0.13 -3.71 -97.08
C PHE A 96 0.04 -3.87 -95.55
N SER A 97 -1.15 -4.20 -95.06
CA SER A 97 -1.38 -4.54 -93.66
C SER A 97 -1.97 -5.94 -93.58
N GLY A 98 -1.49 -6.74 -92.63
CA GLY A 98 -1.93 -8.11 -92.40
C GLY A 98 -2.20 -8.38 -90.94
N THR A 99 -3.34 -9.00 -90.64
CA THR A 99 -3.70 -9.46 -89.29
C THR A 99 -3.46 -10.95 -89.19
N ILE A 100 -2.66 -11.35 -88.21
CA ILE A 100 -2.45 -12.75 -87.83
C ILE A 100 -3.40 -13.04 -86.67
N GLU A 101 -4.33 -13.97 -86.85
CA GLU A 101 -5.36 -14.34 -85.87
C GLU A 101 -5.02 -15.66 -85.14
N ASN A 102 -5.86 -16.03 -84.16
CA ASN A 102 -5.77 -17.27 -83.38
C ASN A 102 -4.42 -17.49 -82.66
N LEU A 103 -3.73 -16.39 -82.33
CA LEU A 103 -2.51 -16.42 -81.53
C LEU A 103 -2.80 -16.77 -80.07
N SER A 104 -1.83 -17.41 -79.41
CA SER A 104 -1.88 -17.67 -77.97
C SER A 104 -1.77 -16.33 -77.21
N ASN A 105 -2.52 -16.17 -76.11
CA ASN A 105 -2.42 -14.96 -75.28
C ASN A 105 -1.10 -14.88 -74.52
N ASN A 106 -0.70 -13.66 -74.13
CA ASN A 106 0.53 -13.37 -73.39
C ASN A 106 1.78 -14.10 -73.95
N THR A 107 1.84 -14.29 -75.27
CA THR A 107 2.82 -15.13 -75.95
C THR A 107 3.64 -14.30 -76.91
N THR A 108 4.97 -14.50 -76.89
CA THR A 108 5.88 -13.79 -77.78
C THR A 108 6.02 -14.51 -79.12
N TYR A 109 5.85 -13.74 -80.19
CA TYR A 109 6.03 -14.14 -81.57
C TYR A 109 7.09 -13.25 -82.23
N TYR A 110 7.84 -13.84 -83.16
CA TYR A 110 8.71 -13.15 -84.10
C TYR A 110 7.96 -13.13 -85.43
N ILE A 111 7.84 -11.95 -86.05
CA ILE A 111 7.03 -11.74 -87.26
C ILE A 111 7.90 -11.01 -88.29
N ARG A 112 7.85 -11.45 -89.54
CA ARG A 112 8.56 -10.84 -90.67
C ARG A 112 7.60 -10.64 -91.86
N PRO A 113 7.60 -9.47 -92.50
CA PRO A 113 6.97 -9.32 -93.81
C PRO A 113 7.83 -10.02 -94.88
N TYR A 114 7.18 -10.55 -95.92
CA TYR A 114 7.84 -11.18 -97.06
C TYR A 114 7.23 -10.74 -98.39
N ALA A 115 8.02 -10.83 -99.46
CA ALA A 115 7.58 -10.59 -100.83
C ALA A 115 8.25 -11.58 -101.78
N LYS A 116 7.49 -12.14 -102.72
CA LYS A 116 7.91 -13.21 -103.63
C LYS A 116 7.76 -12.76 -105.08
N ASN A 117 8.76 -13.04 -105.90
CA ASN A 117 8.69 -12.98 -107.35
C ASN A 117 9.30 -14.27 -107.96
N LEU A 118 9.34 -14.36 -109.29
CA LEU A 118 9.90 -15.50 -110.03
C LEU A 118 11.38 -15.83 -109.72
N LYS A 119 12.11 -14.99 -108.99
CA LYS A 119 13.51 -15.24 -108.58
C LYS A 119 13.65 -15.71 -107.14
N GLY A 120 12.62 -15.57 -106.29
CA GLY A 120 12.65 -16.02 -104.90
C GLY A 120 11.84 -15.16 -103.93
N ILE A 121 12.02 -15.44 -102.64
CA ILE A 121 11.36 -14.74 -101.53
C ILE A 121 12.37 -13.81 -100.85
N ALA A 122 12.03 -12.53 -100.77
CA ALA A 122 12.68 -11.57 -99.89
C ALA A 122 11.93 -11.48 -98.55
N TYR A 123 12.67 -11.25 -97.48
CA TYR A 123 12.15 -11.07 -96.12
C TYR A 123 12.60 -9.71 -95.58
N GLY A 124 11.67 -8.95 -94.99
CA GLY A 124 12.00 -7.71 -94.30
C GLY A 124 12.52 -7.93 -92.88
N GLU A 125 12.59 -6.83 -92.14
CA GLU A 125 13.04 -6.79 -90.75
C GLU A 125 12.18 -7.63 -89.80
N GLU A 126 12.81 -8.19 -88.77
CA GLU A 126 12.15 -9.00 -87.76
C GLU A 126 11.56 -8.15 -86.63
N SER A 127 10.26 -8.31 -86.40
CA SER A 127 9.54 -7.69 -85.30
C SER A 127 9.25 -8.73 -84.22
N LYS A 128 9.85 -8.56 -83.03
CA LYS A 128 9.57 -9.37 -81.84
C LYS A 128 8.42 -8.74 -81.04
N VAL A 129 7.27 -9.41 -81.01
CA VAL A 129 6.01 -8.86 -80.47
C VAL A 129 5.34 -9.88 -79.56
N SER A 130 4.94 -9.48 -78.36
CA SER A 130 4.09 -10.28 -77.48
C SER A 130 2.62 -9.87 -77.63
N THR A 131 1.71 -10.84 -77.76
CA THR A 131 0.26 -10.62 -77.62
C THR A 131 -0.08 -10.05 -76.24
N ASN A 132 -1.21 -9.35 -76.11
CA ASN A 132 -1.66 -8.85 -74.81
C ASN A 132 -2.02 -10.01 -73.87
N THR A 133 -2.11 -9.72 -72.57
CA THR A 133 -2.81 -10.61 -71.65
C THR A 133 -4.32 -10.51 -71.86
N GLY A 134 -4.99 -11.65 -72.02
CA GLY A 134 -6.45 -11.71 -72.03
C GLY A 134 -7.07 -11.67 -70.62
N LEU A 135 -6.25 -11.67 -69.58
CA LEU A 135 -6.66 -11.64 -68.17
C LEU A 135 -6.58 -10.22 -67.62
N GLY A 136 -7.63 -9.81 -66.91
CA GLY A 136 -7.65 -8.59 -66.11
C GLY A 136 -7.11 -8.81 -64.69
N SER A 137 -7.35 -7.84 -63.82
CA SER A 137 -6.99 -7.92 -62.39
C SER A 137 -8.15 -7.55 -61.46
N VAL A 138 -8.17 -8.14 -60.26
CA VAL A 138 -9.19 -7.90 -59.23
C VAL A 138 -8.57 -7.72 -57.85
N ARG A 139 -8.94 -6.64 -57.16
CA ARG A 139 -8.54 -6.36 -55.77
C ARG A 139 -9.58 -6.91 -54.80
N THR A 140 -9.13 -7.58 -53.72
CA THR A 140 -10.02 -8.02 -52.63
C THR A 140 -10.20 -6.94 -51.56
N PHE A 141 -11.44 -6.74 -51.10
CA PHE A 141 -11.78 -5.90 -49.94
C PHE A 141 -12.76 -6.60 -48.98
N VAL A 142 -12.78 -6.15 -47.73
CA VAL A 142 -13.71 -6.63 -46.68
C VAL A 142 -14.37 -5.42 -46.05
N ILE A 143 -15.69 -5.48 -45.82
CA ILE A 143 -16.43 -4.41 -45.14
C ILE A 143 -16.40 -4.73 -43.64
N ILE A 144 -15.39 -4.23 -42.93
CA ILE A 144 -15.07 -4.61 -41.54
C ILE A 144 -16.28 -4.40 -40.61
N ASP A 145 -16.99 -3.28 -40.73
CA ASP A 145 -18.16 -2.95 -39.89
C ASP A 145 -19.38 -3.87 -40.09
N SER A 146 -19.36 -4.70 -41.15
CA SER A 146 -20.38 -5.71 -41.45
C SER A 146 -20.08 -7.09 -40.84
N VAL A 147 -18.90 -7.28 -40.26
CA VAL A 147 -18.49 -8.57 -39.70
C VAL A 147 -19.24 -8.83 -38.39
N ARG A 148 -19.82 -10.02 -38.30
CA ARG A 148 -20.59 -10.55 -37.17
C ARG A 148 -20.03 -11.94 -36.83
N ALA A 149 -20.54 -12.59 -35.80
CA ALA A 149 -20.09 -13.90 -35.35
C ALA A 149 -20.32 -15.02 -36.39
N LYS A 150 -21.42 -14.95 -37.16
CA LYS A 150 -21.81 -15.95 -38.17
C LYS A 150 -21.82 -15.44 -39.62
N THR A 151 -21.58 -14.16 -39.86
CA THR A 151 -21.67 -13.53 -41.20
C THR A 151 -20.63 -12.42 -41.41
N ALA A 152 -20.26 -12.18 -42.66
CA ALA A 152 -19.40 -11.06 -43.07
C ALA A 152 -19.71 -10.64 -44.51
N LEU A 153 -19.46 -9.38 -44.88
CA LEU A 153 -19.47 -8.93 -46.28
C LEU A 153 -18.04 -8.75 -46.78
N SER A 154 -17.73 -9.39 -47.90
CA SER A 154 -16.45 -9.28 -48.60
C SER A 154 -16.69 -9.18 -50.10
N GLY A 155 -15.78 -8.57 -50.84
CA GLY A 155 -16.00 -8.24 -52.24
C GLY A 155 -14.73 -8.12 -53.06
N GLY A 156 -14.93 -7.91 -54.36
CA GLY A 156 -13.88 -7.67 -55.33
C GLY A 156 -14.13 -6.40 -56.14
N LYS A 157 -13.06 -5.67 -56.47
CA LYS A 157 -13.08 -4.59 -57.45
C LYS A 157 -12.19 -4.96 -58.62
N ILE A 158 -12.75 -5.02 -59.83
CA ILE A 158 -11.98 -5.14 -61.07
C ILE A 158 -11.18 -3.84 -61.25
N GLU A 159 -9.86 -3.96 -61.41
CA GLU A 159 -8.96 -2.80 -61.57
C GLU A 159 -8.45 -2.65 -63.00
N LEU A 160 -8.28 -3.78 -63.70
CA LEU A 160 -8.00 -3.85 -65.12
C LEU A 160 -8.96 -4.83 -65.74
N HIS A 161 -9.68 -4.39 -66.77
CA HIS A 161 -10.51 -5.27 -67.59
C HIS A 161 -9.62 -6.13 -68.49
N GLY A 162 -9.86 -7.44 -68.50
CA GLY A 162 -9.26 -8.36 -69.47
C GLY A 162 -10.05 -8.38 -70.78
N GLU A 163 -9.50 -9.02 -71.81
CA GLU A 163 -10.23 -9.17 -73.07
C GLU A 163 -11.37 -10.20 -72.94
N GLY A 164 -12.59 -9.82 -73.34
CA GLY A 164 -13.78 -10.68 -73.35
C GLY A 164 -14.55 -10.75 -72.01
N ALA A 165 -15.80 -11.19 -72.10
CA ALA A 165 -16.79 -11.11 -71.01
C ALA A 165 -16.42 -11.93 -69.75
N VAL A 166 -16.81 -11.38 -68.58
CA VAL A 166 -16.71 -12.05 -67.28
C VAL A 166 -17.78 -13.16 -67.17
N LEU A 167 -17.32 -14.40 -66.98
CA LEU A 167 -18.15 -15.60 -66.87
C LEU A 167 -18.55 -15.95 -65.43
N ALA A 168 -17.76 -15.53 -64.44
CA ALA A 168 -18.06 -15.70 -63.02
C ALA A 168 -17.27 -14.70 -62.17
N ARG A 169 -17.85 -14.24 -61.06
CA ARG A 169 -17.17 -13.44 -60.03
C ARG A 169 -17.69 -13.77 -58.63
N GLY A 170 -16.84 -13.62 -57.62
CA GLY A 170 -17.20 -13.95 -56.24
C GLY A 170 -16.02 -13.83 -55.28
N VAL A 171 -16.18 -14.40 -54.09
CA VAL A 171 -15.11 -14.51 -53.08
C VAL A 171 -14.90 -15.96 -52.66
N TYR A 172 -13.65 -16.37 -52.55
CA TYR A 172 -13.23 -17.55 -51.80
C TYR A 172 -12.96 -17.17 -50.35
N TYR A 173 -13.26 -18.06 -49.40
CA TYR A 173 -12.90 -17.89 -47.99
C TYR A 173 -12.45 -19.20 -47.34
N SER A 174 -11.62 -19.11 -46.30
CA SER A 174 -11.07 -20.25 -45.56
C SER A 174 -10.60 -19.85 -44.16
N THR A 175 -10.48 -20.79 -43.23
CA THR A 175 -9.72 -20.59 -41.97
C THR A 175 -8.22 -20.82 -42.15
N SER A 176 -7.79 -21.36 -43.30
CA SER A 176 -6.39 -21.62 -43.67
C SER A 176 -5.80 -20.46 -44.48
N SER A 177 -4.59 -20.03 -44.14
CA SER A 177 -3.84 -19.01 -44.90
C SER A 177 -3.45 -19.49 -46.30
N LEU A 178 -3.40 -20.81 -46.52
CA LEU A 178 -3.16 -21.42 -47.82
C LEU A 178 -4.42 -21.43 -48.72
N MET A 179 -5.57 -20.97 -48.21
CA MET A 179 -6.87 -21.03 -48.91
C MET A 179 -7.23 -22.47 -49.35
N LEU A 180 -6.87 -23.46 -48.54
CA LEU A 180 -7.12 -24.88 -48.77
C LEU A 180 -7.48 -25.57 -47.43
N PRO A 181 -8.64 -26.24 -47.32
CA PRO A 181 -9.79 -26.14 -48.23
C PRO A 181 -10.35 -24.70 -48.25
N LYS A 182 -11.07 -24.32 -49.31
CA LYS A 182 -11.75 -23.03 -49.42
C LYS A 182 -13.19 -23.21 -49.90
N ASP A 183 -14.09 -22.47 -49.26
CA ASP A 183 -15.46 -22.30 -49.71
C ASP A 183 -15.54 -21.10 -50.66
N SER A 184 -16.67 -20.95 -51.37
CA SER A 184 -16.89 -19.83 -52.28
C SER A 184 -18.31 -19.28 -52.24
N VAL A 185 -18.44 -17.95 -52.28
CA VAL A 185 -19.72 -17.26 -52.52
C VAL A 185 -19.63 -16.51 -53.84
N LEU A 186 -20.52 -16.85 -54.78
CA LEU A 186 -20.68 -16.12 -56.05
C LEU A 186 -21.38 -14.78 -55.78
N SER A 187 -21.04 -13.75 -56.57
CA SER A 187 -21.82 -12.51 -56.58
C SER A 187 -22.84 -12.53 -57.72
N THR A 188 -24.00 -11.95 -57.47
CA THR A 188 -25.05 -11.68 -58.46
C THR A 188 -24.90 -10.31 -59.11
N MET A 189 -23.94 -9.49 -58.68
CA MET A 189 -23.66 -8.17 -59.25
C MET A 189 -22.88 -8.28 -60.56
N ASP A 190 -23.31 -7.53 -61.58
CA ASP A 190 -22.69 -7.43 -62.90
C ASP A 190 -21.66 -6.29 -63.02
N THR A 191 -21.61 -5.40 -62.02
CA THR A 191 -20.72 -4.23 -61.93
C THR A 191 -19.26 -4.55 -61.55
N ASP A 192 -18.36 -3.61 -61.84
CA ASP A 192 -16.92 -3.71 -61.57
C ASP A 192 -16.56 -3.86 -60.08
N SER A 193 -17.44 -3.44 -59.17
CA SER A 193 -17.27 -3.57 -57.72
C SER A 193 -18.43 -4.38 -57.14
N PHE A 194 -18.16 -5.62 -56.75
CA PHE A 194 -19.17 -6.58 -56.34
C PHE A 194 -18.99 -7.00 -54.87
N ILE A 195 -20.09 -7.32 -54.20
CA ILE A 195 -20.13 -7.74 -52.80
C ILE A 195 -20.74 -9.14 -52.71
N CYS A 196 -20.23 -9.94 -51.77
CA CYS A 196 -20.73 -11.26 -51.40
C CYS A 196 -21.02 -11.30 -49.89
N ARG A 197 -22.17 -11.85 -49.51
CA ARG A 197 -22.49 -12.16 -48.10
C ARG A 197 -22.02 -13.56 -47.77
N ILE A 198 -21.03 -13.65 -46.88
CA ILE A 198 -20.56 -14.91 -46.32
C ILE A 198 -21.41 -15.22 -45.07
N SER A 199 -21.86 -16.47 -44.93
CA SER A 199 -22.75 -16.94 -43.87
C SER A 199 -22.35 -18.32 -43.36
N GLY A 200 -22.82 -18.69 -42.16
CA GLY A 200 -22.46 -19.98 -41.54
C GLY A 200 -21.05 -19.99 -40.94
N LEU A 201 -20.47 -18.81 -40.69
CA LEU A 201 -19.15 -18.68 -40.08
C LEU A 201 -19.17 -19.11 -38.61
N ARG A 202 -18.00 -19.52 -38.10
CA ARG A 202 -17.79 -19.78 -36.67
C ARG A 202 -17.48 -18.47 -35.96
N ALA A 203 -18.02 -18.28 -34.76
CA ALA A 203 -17.71 -17.14 -33.89
C ALA A 203 -16.22 -17.13 -33.49
N SER A 204 -15.68 -15.96 -33.14
CA SER A 204 -14.29 -15.75 -32.67
C SER A 204 -13.21 -16.42 -33.54
N THR A 205 -13.44 -16.52 -34.85
CA THR A 205 -12.62 -17.30 -35.79
C THR A 205 -12.04 -16.38 -36.86
N LYS A 206 -10.73 -16.50 -37.10
CA LYS A 206 -10.04 -15.76 -38.16
C LYS A 206 -10.28 -16.44 -39.51
N TYR A 207 -10.77 -15.68 -40.48
CA TYR A 207 -10.95 -16.10 -41.86
C TYR A 207 -10.02 -15.32 -42.81
N TYR A 208 -9.51 -16.03 -43.80
CA TYR A 208 -8.80 -15.52 -44.97
C TYR A 208 -9.79 -15.45 -46.14
N VAL A 209 -9.71 -14.40 -46.97
CA VAL A 209 -10.66 -14.15 -48.05
C VAL A 209 -9.99 -13.52 -49.27
N GLN A 210 -10.41 -13.98 -50.45
CA GLN A 210 -9.84 -13.60 -51.75
C GLN A 210 -10.94 -13.51 -52.81
N ALA A 211 -11.09 -12.36 -53.44
CA ALA A 211 -11.96 -12.18 -54.59
C ALA A 211 -11.44 -12.96 -55.81
N PHE A 212 -12.35 -13.44 -56.65
CA PHE A 212 -12.03 -14.04 -57.94
C PHE A 212 -12.95 -13.52 -59.03
N VAL A 213 -12.40 -13.44 -60.25
CA VAL A 213 -13.11 -13.14 -61.50
C VAL A 213 -12.58 -14.09 -62.56
N ARG A 214 -13.43 -14.63 -63.42
CA ARG A 214 -13.07 -15.58 -64.48
C ARG A 214 -13.66 -15.13 -65.81
N ASN A 215 -12.86 -15.13 -66.88
CA ASN A 215 -13.33 -14.98 -68.27
C ASN A 215 -12.94 -16.23 -69.10
N ARG A 216 -13.08 -16.17 -70.42
CA ARG A 216 -12.69 -17.26 -71.33
C ARG A 216 -11.21 -17.63 -71.30
N PHE A 217 -10.33 -16.72 -70.84
CA PHE A 217 -8.89 -16.91 -70.80
C PHE A 217 -8.37 -17.45 -69.46
N GLY A 218 -9.22 -17.53 -68.42
CA GLY A 218 -8.86 -18.03 -67.09
C GLY A 218 -9.34 -17.13 -65.96
N TYR A 219 -8.68 -17.23 -64.81
CA TYR A 219 -8.93 -16.38 -63.64
C TYR A 219 -8.08 -15.12 -63.70
N TYR A 220 -8.68 -13.98 -63.35
CA TYR A 220 -7.99 -12.69 -63.25
C TYR A 220 -6.90 -12.73 -62.18
N VAL A 221 -5.84 -11.96 -62.38
CA VAL A 221 -4.75 -11.83 -61.40
C VAL A 221 -5.28 -11.07 -60.18
N VAL A 222 -5.17 -11.64 -58.99
CA VAL A 222 -5.57 -10.94 -57.77
C VAL A 222 -4.52 -9.91 -57.41
N SER A 223 -4.91 -8.63 -57.32
CA SER A 223 -4.03 -7.53 -56.97
C SER A 223 -4.01 -7.28 -55.46
N GLY A 224 -2.80 -7.16 -54.92
CA GLY A 224 -2.56 -6.93 -53.49
C GLY A 224 -2.62 -8.19 -52.61
N PRO A 225 -2.46 -8.02 -51.29
CA PRO A 225 -2.33 -9.13 -50.35
C PRO A 225 -3.67 -9.82 -50.07
N LEU A 226 -3.58 -11.10 -49.68
CA LEU A 226 -4.69 -11.87 -49.11
C LEU A 226 -5.31 -11.11 -47.93
N ARG A 227 -6.64 -10.94 -47.92
CA ARG A 227 -7.34 -10.22 -46.85
C ARG A 227 -7.78 -11.17 -45.74
N THR A 228 -7.94 -10.64 -44.54
CA THR A 228 -8.42 -11.40 -43.38
C THR A 228 -9.42 -10.60 -42.57
N PHE A 229 -10.33 -11.29 -41.89
CA PHE A 229 -11.19 -10.73 -40.85
C PHE A 229 -11.34 -11.71 -39.69
N LEU A 230 -11.74 -11.19 -38.53
CA LEU A 230 -12.06 -11.97 -37.33
C LEU A 230 -13.56 -11.82 -37.06
N THR A 231 -14.29 -12.93 -37.00
CA THR A 231 -15.70 -12.91 -36.58
C THR A 231 -15.80 -12.55 -35.10
N GLY A 232 -16.87 -11.84 -34.72
CA GLY A 232 -17.16 -11.55 -33.31
C GLY A 232 -17.47 -12.82 -32.51
N ASP A 233 -17.52 -12.70 -31.18
CA ASP A 233 -18.06 -13.75 -30.30
C ASP A 233 -19.60 -13.84 -30.37
N GLY A 234 -20.25 -12.75 -30.78
CA GLY A 234 -21.70 -12.62 -30.86
C GLY A 234 -22.37 -12.43 -29.51
N LEU A 235 -21.59 -12.28 -28.43
CA LEU A 235 -22.08 -12.17 -27.06
C LEU A 235 -22.63 -10.77 -26.74
N PRO A 236 -23.48 -10.63 -25.70
CA PRO A 236 -23.90 -9.31 -25.24
C PRO A 236 -22.74 -8.52 -24.64
N THR A 237 -22.92 -7.21 -24.50
CA THR A 237 -21.98 -6.33 -23.79
C THR A 237 -22.67 -5.71 -22.58
N VAL A 238 -22.13 -5.92 -21.39
CA VAL A 238 -22.65 -5.40 -20.11
C VAL A 238 -21.67 -4.39 -19.51
N SER A 239 -22.19 -3.27 -19.02
CA SER A 239 -21.38 -2.26 -18.31
C SER A 239 -20.78 -2.82 -17.02
N SER A 240 -19.77 -2.13 -16.48
CA SER A 240 -19.34 -2.33 -15.09
C SER A 240 -20.52 -2.21 -14.10
N VAL A 241 -20.43 -2.94 -12.99
CA VAL A 241 -21.36 -2.84 -11.87
C VAL A 241 -21.20 -1.47 -11.20
N THR A 242 -22.32 -0.89 -10.76
CA THR A 242 -22.37 0.27 -9.88
C THR A 242 -23.03 -0.13 -8.56
N ILE A 243 -22.33 0.03 -7.44
CA ILE A 243 -22.87 -0.24 -6.11
C ILE A 243 -23.63 1.00 -5.61
N LEU A 244 -24.95 0.89 -5.46
CA LEU A 244 -25.83 2.01 -5.07
C LEU A 244 -25.98 2.14 -3.54
N LYS A 245 -26.09 1.03 -2.82
CA LYS A 245 -26.33 1.00 -1.37
C LYS A 245 -25.66 -0.23 -0.74
N ARG A 246 -25.23 -0.09 0.52
CA ARG A 246 -24.64 -1.17 1.34
C ARG A 246 -25.34 -1.19 2.70
N GLY A 247 -25.99 -2.30 3.02
CA GLY A 247 -26.57 -2.61 4.33
C GLY A 247 -25.67 -3.51 5.18
N TYR A 248 -26.22 -4.02 6.28
CA TYR A 248 -25.58 -5.04 7.12
C TYR A 248 -25.64 -6.43 6.46
N THR A 249 -26.80 -6.77 5.91
CA THR A 249 -27.10 -8.05 5.24
C THR A 249 -27.61 -7.88 3.80
N THR A 250 -27.63 -6.65 3.27
CA THR A 250 -28.09 -6.35 1.90
C THR A 250 -27.10 -5.47 1.13
N ALA A 251 -27.19 -5.48 -0.20
CA ALA A 251 -26.54 -4.50 -1.07
C ALA A 251 -27.33 -4.28 -2.35
N THR A 252 -27.35 -3.04 -2.87
CA THR A 252 -28.09 -2.69 -4.08
C THR A 252 -27.11 -2.39 -5.22
N PHE A 253 -27.31 -3.01 -6.39
CA PHE A 253 -26.46 -2.86 -7.57
C PHE A 253 -27.22 -2.32 -8.78
N SER A 254 -26.51 -1.75 -9.74
CA SER A 254 -27.01 -1.41 -11.07
C SER A 254 -25.97 -1.68 -12.16
N ALA A 255 -26.45 -2.04 -13.34
CA ALA A 255 -25.66 -2.22 -14.56
C ALA A 255 -26.56 -2.05 -15.78
N THR A 256 -25.96 -1.96 -16.96
CA THR A 256 -26.67 -1.75 -18.22
C THR A 256 -26.20 -2.76 -19.26
N VAL A 257 -27.13 -3.42 -19.94
CA VAL A 257 -26.84 -4.15 -21.18
C VAL A 257 -26.71 -3.10 -22.30
N VAL A 258 -25.49 -2.89 -22.76
CA VAL A 258 -25.11 -1.86 -23.73
C VAL A 258 -25.37 -2.33 -25.17
N LYS A 259 -25.17 -3.62 -25.44
CA LYS A 259 -25.41 -4.27 -26.74
C LYS A 259 -25.90 -5.70 -26.53
N GLU A 260 -26.75 -6.20 -27.41
CA GLU A 260 -27.20 -7.62 -27.36
C GLU A 260 -26.18 -8.61 -27.94
N GLY A 261 -25.23 -8.11 -28.72
CA GLY A 261 -24.40 -8.94 -29.60
C GLY A 261 -25.15 -9.24 -30.89
N ASP A 262 -25.02 -10.48 -31.38
CA ASP A 262 -25.60 -10.91 -32.66
C ASP A 262 -26.90 -11.73 -32.49
N ALA A 263 -27.44 -11.81 -31.27
CA ALA A 263 -28.73 -12.41 -30.95
C ALA A 263 -29.37 -11.71 -29.73
N SER A 264 -30.70 -11.71 -29.62
CA SER A 264 -31.40 -11.02 -28.52
C SER A 264 -31.09 -11.58 -27.14
N VAL A 265 -31.03 -10.69 -26.15
CA VAL A 265 -30.75 -11.01 -24.74
C VAL A 265 -32.00 -11.58 -24.07
N ILE A 266 -31.89 -12.81 -23.56
CA ILE A 266 -32.99 -13.59 -22.97
C ILE A 266 -32.95 -13.66 -21.43
N GLN A 267 -31.87 -13.19 -20.81
CA GLN A 267 -31.67 -13.22 -19.36
C GLN A 267 -30.57 -12.22 -19.01
N ARG A 268 -30.71 -11.47 -17.91
CA ARG A 268 -29.67 -10.60 -17.36
C ARG A 268 -29.78 -10.54 -15.83
N GLY A 269 -28.70 -10.21 -15.14
CA GLY A 269 -28.69 -10.24 -13.69
C GLY A 269 -27.33 -9.95 -13.08
N PHE A 270 -27.16 -10.31 -11.80
CA PHE A 270 -25.89 -10.18 -11.07
C PHE A 270 -25.52 -11.50 -10.40
N CYS A 271 -24.22 -11.76 -10.29
CA CYS A 271 -23.67 -12.84 -9.47
C CYS A 271 -22.63 -12.29 -8.48
N TRP A 272 -22.62 -12.82 -7.26
CA TRP A 272 -21.75 -12.38 -6.17
C TRP A 272 -21.27 -13.53 -5.28
N SER A 273 -20.03 -13.41 -4.78
CA SER A 273 -19.38 -14.43 -3.95
C SER A 273 -18.30 -13.81 -3.07
N THR A 274 -17.87 -14.52 -2.02
CA THR A 274 -16.65 -14.18 -1.27
C THR A 274 -15.38 -14.53 -2.05
N LYS A 275 -15.48 -15.36 -3.10
CA LYS A 275 -14.39 -15.69 -4.04
C LYS A 275 -14.36 -14.72 -5.22
N LYS A 276 -13.15 -14.47 -5.75
CA LYS A 276 -12.96 -13.66 -6.98
C LYS A 276 -13.54 -14.37 -8.21
N ASN A 277 -13.88 -13.57 -9.21
CA ASN A 277 -14.45 -13.96 -10.50
C ASN A 277 -15.75 -14.78 -10.37
N PRO A 278 -16.81 -14.22 -9.73
CA PRO A 278 -18.10 -14.89 -9.67
C PRO A 278 -18.68 -15.12 -11.07
N THR A 279 -19.32 -16.27 -11.26
CA THR A 279 -20.13 -16.67 -12.42
C THR A 279 -21.42 -17.30 -11.92
N ILE A 280 -22.45 -17.45 -12.76
CA ILE A 280 -23.72 -18.08 -12.33
C ILE A 280 -23.56 -19.56 -11.92
N GLU A 281 -22.41 -20.18 -12.21
CA GLU A 281 -22.09 -21.58 -11.90
C GLU A 281 -21.34 -21.74 -10.56
N ASN A 282 -20.63 -20.69 -10.09
CA ASN A 282 -19.72 -20.76 -8.95
C ASN A 282 -20.07 -19.81 -7.79
N ALA A 283 -21.16 -19.04 -7.93
CA ALA A 283 -21.55 -17.96 -7.04
C ALA A 283 -23.07 -17.89 -6.88
N THR A 284 -23.53 -17.21 -5.82
CA THR A 284 -24.94 -16.81 -5.71
C THR A 284 -25.25 -15.83 -6.83
N TYR A 285 -26.42 -15.94 -7.45
CA TYR A 285 -26.86 -15.02 -8.48
C TYR A 285 -28.38 -14.79 -8.40
N ASP A 286 -28.83 -13.71 -9.02
CA ASP A 286 -30.24 -13.48 -9.31
C ASP A 286 -30.36 -12.88 -10.72
N ASP A 287 -31.27 -13.43 -11.48
CA ASP A 287 -31.51 -13.24 -12.92
C ASP A 287 -32.88 -12.60 -13.23
N LYS A 288 -33.62 -12.16 -12.19
CA LYS A 288 -34.98 -11.58 -12.30
C LYS A 288 -34.98 -10.16 -12.87
N CYS A 289 -33.90 -9.74 -13.51
CA CYS A 289 -33.72 -8.40 -14.08
C CYS A 289 -34.27 -8.26 -15.52
N GLY A 290 -34.89 -9.31 -16.06
CA GLY A 290 -35.60 -9.31 -17.34
C GLY A 290 -34.73 -9.58 -18.57
N VAL A 291 -35.14 -9.02 -19.72
CA VAL A 291 -34.60 -9.32 -21.06
C VAL A 291 -34.19 -8.04 -21.80
N GLY A 292 -33.47 -8.19 -22.91
CA GLY A 292 -33.10 -7.10 -23.81
C GLY A 292 -32.05 -6.11 -23.26
N ILE A 293 -31.89 -4.98 -23.98
CA ILE A 293 -30.98 -3.89 -23.63
C ILE A 293 -31.48 -3.02 -22.48
N GLY A 294 -30.61 -2.15 -21.97
CA GLY A 294 -30.96 -1.12 -20.99
C GLY A 294 -30.50 -1.41 -19.56
N THR A 295 -30.81 -0.48 -18.67
CA THR A 295 -30.37 -0.49 -17.27
C THR A 295 -31.26 -1.38 -16.41
N PHE A 296 -30.64 -2.15 -15.54
CA PHE A 296 -31.29 -2.99 -14.55
C PHE A 296 -30.65 -2.80 -13.16
N LYS A 297 -31.40 -3.20 -12.13
CA LYS A 297 -31.07 -3.00 -10.71
C LYS A 297 -31.55 -4.20 -9.90
N ILE A 298 -30.86 -4.47 -8.80
CA ILE A 298 -31.29 -5.46 -7.80
C ILE A 298 -30.85 -5.02 -6.41
N GLU A 299 -31.61 -5.40 -5.38
CA GLU A 299 -31.12 -5.51 -4.00
C GLU A 299 -30.92 -6.98 -3.70
N CYS A 300 -29.69 -7.39 -3.36
CA CYS A 300 -29.41 -8.71 -2.84
C CYS A 300 -29.53 -8.72 -1.31
N GLU A 301 -29.99 -9.83 -0.78
CA GLU A 301 -30.26 -10.05 0.64
C GLU A 301 -29.43 -11.23 1.19
N ASN A 302 -29.55 -11.51 2.49
CA ASN A 302 -28.91 -12.64 3.17
C ASN A 302 -27.38 -12.65 3.07
N LEU A 303 -26.75 -11.48 2.93
CA LEU A 303 -25.31 -11.31 3.05
C LEU A 303 -24.88 -11.39 4.52
N ILE A 304 -23.65 -11.84 4.75
CA ILE A 304 -23.01 -11.82 6.07
C ILE A 304 -22.48 -10.40 6.35
N SER A 305 -22.60 -9.90 7.59
CA SER A 305 -22.07 -8.60 8.01
C SER A 305 -20.54 -8.56 8.05
N ARG A 306 -19.95 -7.36 7.88
CA ARG A 306 -18.48 -7.14 7.82
C ARG A 306 -17.72 -8.03 6.81
N GLN A 307 -18.42 -8.67 5.87
CA GLN A 307 -17.86 -9.63 4.93
C GLN A 307 -17.58 -8.95 3.58
N LYS A 308 -16.41 -9.26 2.99
CA LYS A 308 -16.06 -8.83 1.64
C LYS A 308 -16.70 -9.75 0.59
N TYR A 309 -17.35 -9.16 -0.40
CA TYR A 309 -17.92 -9.82 -1.56
C TYR A 309 -17.36 -9.22 -2.86
N TYR A 310 -17.27 -10.05 -3.89
CA TYR A 310 -17.02 -9.68 -5.29
C TYR A 310 -18.33 -9.81 -6.06
N VAL A 311 -18.58 -8.92 -7.02
CA VAL A 311 -19.83 -8.88 -7.79
C VAL A 311 -19.55 -8.64 -9.28
N ARG A 312 -20.35 -9.26 -10.15
CA ARG A 312 -20.38 -9.02 -11.60
C ARG A 312 -21.83 -8.95 -12.07
N ALA A 313 -22.10 -8.12 -13.07
CA ALA A 313 -23.32 -8.19 -13.87
C ALA A 313 -23.13 -9.18 -15.01
N PHE A 314 -24.21 -9.81 -15.47
CA PHE A 314 -24.18 -10.73 -16.61
C PHE A 314 -25.39 -10.54 -17.53
N ALA A 315 -25.24 -10.93 -18.78
CA ALA A 315 -26.33 -11.02 -19.76
C ALA A 315 -26.10 -12.19 -20.71
N ARG A 316 -27.17 -12.95 -20.96
CA ARG A 316 -27.21 -14.11 -21.84
C ARG A 316 -28.05 -13.81 -23.08
N ASN A 317 -27.53 -14.12 -24.26
CA ASN A 317 -28.36 -14.17 -25.46
C ASN A 317 -28.68 -15.60 -25.89
N LYS A 318 -29.64 -15.72 -26.81
CA LYS A 318 -30.23 -17.00 -27.23
C LYS A 318 -29.25 -17.93 -27.95
N GLU A 319 -28.23 -17.41 -28.63
CA GLU A 319 -27.40 -18.20 -29.55
C GLU A 319 -25.92 -18.33 -29.17
N PHE A 320 -25.33 -17.36 -28.46
CA PHE A 320 -23.87 -17.31 -28.22
C PHE A 320 -23.48 -17.54 -26.76
N GLY A 321 -24.40 -17.31 -25.81
CA GLY A 321 -24.21 -17.63 -24.40
C GLY A 321 -24.14 -16.40 -23.49
N ILE A 322 -23.32 -16.48 -22.45
CA ILE A 322 -23.29 -15.52 -21.34
C ILE A 322 -22.06 -14.62 -21.42
N SER A 323 -22.31 -13.31 -21.37
CA SER A 323 -21.32 -12.27 -21.14
C SER A 323 -21.33 -11.82 -19.67
N TYR A 324 -20.20 -11.34 -19.18
CA TYR A 324 -20.05 -10.80 -17.83
C TYR A 324 -19.33 -9.45 -17.86
N SER A 325 -19.72 -8.54 -16.98
CA SER A 325 -19.02 -7.27 -16.75
C SER A 325 -17.59 -7.48 -16.19
N GLY A 326 -16.84 -6.39 -16.07
CA GLY A 326 -15.73 -6.33 -15.11
C GLY A 326 -16.21 -6.64 -13.69
N GLN A 327 -15.31 -7.15 -12.85
CA GLN A 327 -15.58 -7.44 -11.44
C GLN A 327 -15.41 -6.18 -10.58
N ASP A 328 -16.36 -5.95 -9.67
CA ASP A 328 -16.22 -4.99 -8.57
C ASP A 328 -16.24 -5.74 -7.21
N SER A 329 -15.97 -5.04 -6.09
CA SER A 329 -16.02 -5.62 -4.74
C SER A 329 -16.48 -4.63 -3.68
N PHE A 330 -17.23 -5.12 -2.70
CA PHE A 330 -17.72 -4.33 -1.59
C PHE A 330 -17.57 -5.08 -0.25
N ILE A 331 -17.75 -4.36 0.85
CA ILE A 331 -17.83 -4.92 2.20
C ILE A 331 -19.17 -4.47 2.79
N THR A 332 -19.90 -5.41 3.39
CA THR A 332 -21.14 -5.12 4.14
C THR A 332 -20.85 -4.33 5.42
N LYS A 333 -21.84 -3.58 5.93
CA LYS A 333 -21.67 -2.85 7.19
C LYS A 333 -21.44 -3.82 8.37
N SER A 334 -20.79 -3.33 9.43
CA SER A 334 -20.67 -4.05 10.70
C SER A 334 -21.99 -4.00 11.45
N ASN A 335 -22.51 -5.15 11.89
CA ASN A 335 -23.72 -5.23 12.72
C ASN A 335 -23.41 -4.93 14.21
N ILE A 336 -22.21 -5.28 14.68
CA ILE A 336 -21.67 -4.81 15.98
C ILE A 336 -21.17 -3.35 15.88
N PRO A 337 -21.03 -2.61 17.00
CA PRO A 337 -20.60 -1.21 16.99
C PRO A 337 -19.18 -1.03 16.44
N THR A 338 -18.79 0.20 16.15
CA THR A 338 -17.40 0.59 15.89
C THR A 338 -16.97 1.62 16.93
N VAL A 339 -15.90 1.33 17.66
CA VAL A 339 -15.41 2.16 18.77
C VAL A 339 -13.90 2.38 18.64
N THR A 340 -13.43 3.59 18.95
CA THR A 340 -12.00 3.95 19.00
C THR A 340 -11.58 4.17 20.46
N THR A 341 -10.31 3.89 20.80
CA THR A 341 -9.74 4.15 22.14
C THR A 341 -8.94 5.45 22.09
N THR A 342 -9.23 6.39 22.99
CA THR A 342 -8.52 7.68 23.04
C THR A 342 -7.10 7.52 23.57
N GLU A 343 -6.25 8.54 23.36
CA GLU A 343 -4.95 8.59 24.02
C GLU A 343 -5.07 8.73 25.54
N LEU A 344 -4.09 8.15 26.25
CA LEU A 344 -3.97 8.20 27.70
C LEU A 344 -3.57 9.62 28.15
N LYS A 345 -4.28 10.15 29.15
CA LYS A 345 -4.06 11.49 29.72
C LYS A 345 -3.95 11.42 31.24
N ASN A 346 -3.49 12.51 31.87
CA ASN A 346 -3.46 12.68 33.33
C ASN A 346 -2.83 11.49 34.08
N ILE A 347 -1.68 11.01 33.61
CA ILE A 347 -0.95 9.89 34.23
C ILE A 347 -0.22 10.41 35.47
N LEU A 348 -0.91 10.40 36.61
CA LEU A 348 -0.45 10.93 37.89
C LEU A 348 -1.14 10.21 39.05
N LYS A 349 -0.43 10.07 40.16
CA LYS A 349 -0.95 9.59 41.45
C LYS A 349 -1.74 8.26 41.38
N GLY A 350 -1.12 7.22 40.80
CA GLY A 350 -1.72 5.88 40.74
C GLY A 350 -2.88 5.77 39.76
N ALA A 351 -3.02 6.73 38.84
CA ALA A 351 -4.19 6.83 37.98
C ALA A 351 -3.87 7.29 36.54
N VAL A 352 -4.81 7.04 35.64
CA VAL A 352 -4.80 7.49 34.24
C VAL A 352 -6.22 7.83 33.78
N THR A 353 -6.37 8.91 33.01
CA THR A 353 -7.61 9.17 32.26
C THR A 353 -7.55 8.50 30.91
N VAL A 354 -8.55 7.68 30.60
CA VAL A 354 -8.71 7.01 29.29
C VAL A 354 -10.18 6.94 28.93
N GLY A 355 -10.47 6.90 27.63
CA GLY A 355 -11.80 6.99 27.07
C GLY A 355 -11.91 6.30 25.72
N GLY A 356 -13.08 6.42 25.12
CA GLY A 356 -13.35 5.97 23.77
C GLY A 356 -14.38 6.84 23.07
N LYS A 357 -14.55 6.59 21.78
CA LYS A 357 -15.60 7.20 20.96
C LYS A 357 -16.30 6.12 20.15
N ILE A 358 -17.63 6.06 20.24
CA ILE A 358 -18.48 5.25 19.38
C ILE A 358 -18.57 6.00 18.04
N GLU A 359 -17.96 5.44 17.00
CA GLU A 359 -18.02 6.00 15.64
C GLU A 359 -19.33 5.60 14.94
N GLU A 360 -19.80 4.37 15.17
CA GLU A 360 -21.03 3.82 14.61
C GLU A 360 -21.65 2.84 15.63
N ALA A 361 -22.96 2.91 15.84
CA ALA A 361 -23.67 1.98 16.75
C ALA A 361 -23.82 0.56 16.19
N GLY A 362 -23.68 0.38 14.87
CA GLY A 362 -23.99 -0.87 14.17
C GLY A 362 -25.47 -1.02 13.87
N GLN A 363 -25.98 -2.25 13.89
CA GLN A 363 -27.36 -2.58 13.49
C GLN A 363 -28.40 -2.27 14.58
N SER A 364 -27.99 -2.22 15.84
CA SER A 364 -28.85 -1.88 16.98
C SER A 364 -28.18 -0.84 17.88
N ALA A 365 -28.95 -0.16 18.72
CA ALA A 365 -28.43 0.83 19.66
C ALA A 365 -27.41 0.19 20.62
N VAL A 366 -26.37 0.97 20.98
CA VAL A 366 -25.38 0.55 21.97
C VAL A 366 -26.06 0.45 23.34
N LYS A 367 -25.84 -0.66 24.03
CA LYS A 367 -26.37 -0.99 25.35
C LYS A 367 -25.40 -0.69 26.49
N ALA A 368 -24.10 -0.79 26.21
CA ALA A 368 -23.02 -0.58 27.15
C ALA A 368 -21.76 -0.17 26.40
N CYS A 369 -20.96 0.74 26.98
CA CYS A 369 -19.63 1.07 26.52
C CYS A 369 -18.74 1.44 27.71
N GLY A 370 -17.42 1.40 27.52
CA GLY A 370 -16.49 1.64 28.61
C GLY A 370 -15.06 1.25 28.27
N ILE A 371 -14.25 1.02 29.29
CA ILE A 371 -12.84 0.63 29.16
C ILE A 371 -12.62 -0.73 29.81
N CYS A 372 -11.88 -1.61 29.14
CA CYS A 372 -11.26 -2.76 29.78
C CYS A 372 -9.73 -2.62 29.81
N TRP A 373 -9.09 -3.11 30.88
CA TRP A 373 -7.63 -3.04 31.03
C TRP A 373 -7.03 -4.21 31.81
N SER A 374 -5.77 -4.53 31.51
CA SER A 374 -5.05 -5.61 32.19
C SER A 374 -3.56 -5.28 32.32
N ALA A 375 -2.94 -5.77 33.39
CA ALA A 375 -1.48 -5.77 33.59
C ALA A 375 -0.80 -7.00 32.98
N THR A 376 -1.56 -8.05 32.66
CA THR A 376 -1.04 -9.38 32.28
C THR A 376 -1.49 -9.84 30.90
N VAL A 377 -2.63 -9.32 30.39
CA VAL A 377 -3.22 -9.71 29.11
C VAL A 377 -3.08 -8.57 28.10
N ALA A 378 -2.30 -8.81 27.04
CA ALA A 378 -2.03 -7.80 26.01
C ALA A 378 -3.27 -7.41 25.16
N ASN A 379 -4.26 -8.30 25.08
CA ASN A 379 -5.52 -8.10 24.36
C ASN A 379 -6.71 -8.15 25.35
N PRO A 380 -6.94 -7.09 26.14
CA PRO A 380 -8.03 -7.09 27.12
C PRO A 380 -9.40 -7.18 26.44
N THR A 381 -10.30 -7.94 27.07
CA THR A 381 -11.71 -8.15 26.71
C THR A 381 -12.56 -8.11 27.99
N LEU A 382 -13.88 -8.10 27.85
CA LEU A 382 -14.81 -8.12 29.00
C LEU A 382 -14.73 -9.37 29.89
N THR A 383 -13.92 -10.38 29.54
CA THR A 383 -13.86 -11.68 30.24
C THR A 383 -12.47 -12.03 30.76
N ASN A 384 -11.43 -11.24 30.48
CA ASN A 384 -10.03 -11.54 30.82
C ASN A 384 -9.26 -10.34 31.40
N ALA A 385 -9.97 -9.26 31.73
CA ALA A 385 -9.43 -7.97 32.12
C ALA A 385 -10.38 -7.29 33.12
N GLU A 386 -9.87 -6.28 33.82
CA GLU A 386 -10.72 -5.37 34.59
C GLU A 386 -11.59 -4.55 33.63
N VAL A 387 -12.78 -4.14 34.08
CA VAL A 387 -13.79 -3.46 33.24
C VAL A 387 -14.42 -2.30 34.01
N LEU A 388 -14.58 -1.16 33.34
CA LEU A 388 -15.30 0.01 33.81
C LEU A 388 -16.28 0.47 32.73
N GLU A 389 -17.58 0.34 33.01
CA GLU A 389 -18.66 0.86 32.17
C GLU A 389 -18.80 2.37 32.37
N ILE A 390 -19.05 3.11 31.28
CA ILE A 390 -19.09 4.58 31.27
C ILE A 390 -20.17 5.03 30.29
N GLU A 391 -21.10 5.86 30.78
CA GLU A 391 -22.12 6.49 29.95
C GLU A 391 -21.49 7.44 28.90
N PRO A 392 -21.87 7.33 27.60
CA PRO A 392 -21.38 8.23 26.56
C PRO A 392 -22.15 9.55 26.56
N ASN A 393 -21.47 10.62 26.13
CA ASN A 393 -22.13 11.89 25.84
C ASN A 393 -22.97 11.80 24.53
N ALA A 394 -23.67 12.88 24.19
CA ALA A 394 -24.49 12.96 22.99
C ALA A 394 -23.73 12.77 21.64
N GLU A 395 -22.40 12.86 21.65
CA GLU A 395 -21.51 12.64 20.50
C GLU A 395 -20.90 11.21 20.48
N GLY A 396 -21.30 10.33 21.41
CA GLY A 396 -20.77 8.97 21.54
C GLY A 396 -19.39 8.90 22.22
N VAL A 397 -18.91 9.99 22.82
CA VAL A 397 -17.62 10.06 23.51
C VAL A 397 -17.79 9.79 24.99
N PHE A 398 -16.93 8.93 25.55
CA PHE A 398 -16.89 8.59 26.98
C PHE A 398 -15.45 8.61 27.49
N SER A 399 -15.23 8.98 28.75
CA SER A 399 -13.91 8.93 29.39
C SER A 399 -14.02 8.90 30.90
N SER A 400 -13.12 8.18 31.57
CA SER A 400 -13.04 8.15 33.03
C SER A 400 -11.60 8.05 33.51
N GLN A 401 -11.40 8.26 34.82
CA GLN A 401 -10.12 8.06 35.49
C GLN A 401 -10.09 6.67 36.12
N ILE A 402 -9.18 5.82 35.65
CA ILE A 402 -8.85 4.53 36.27
C ILE A 402 -7.81 4.81 37.35
N ALA A 403 -8.09 4.40 38.59
CA ALA A 403 -7.21 4.57 39.76
C ALA A 403 -6.78 3.21 40.33
N GLY A 404 -5.86 3.21 41.30
CA GLY A 404 -5.33 1.97 41.90
C GLY A 404 -4.34 1.23 41.00
N LEU A 405 -3.70 1.95 40.07
CA LEU A 405 -2.67 1.38 39.20
C LEU A 405 -1.31 1.35 39.92
N GLN A 406 -0.61 0.22 39.82
CA GLN A 406 0.70 0.05 40.46
C GLN A 406 1.83 0.63 39.61
N GLY A 407 2.74 1.35 40.27
CA GLY A 407 3.90 1.96 39.63
C GLY A 407 4.87 0.93 39.04
N GLY A 408 5.48 1.27 37.91
CA GLY A 408 6.39 0.39 37.17
C GLY A 408 5.72 -0.78 36.42
N VAL A 409 4.43 -1.02 36.61
CA VAL A 409 3.68 -2.06 35.90
C VAL A 409 3.23 -1.54 34.53
N THR A 410 3.27 -2.41 33.52
CA THR A 410 2.76 -2.13 32.17
C THR A 410 1.33 -2.58 32.04
N TYR A 411 0.44 -1.66 31.67
CA TYR A 411 -0.98 -1.92 31.46
C TYR A 411 -1.36 -1.75 29.98
N TYR A 412 -2.33 -2.55 29.57
CA TYR A 412 -2.98 -2.51 28.25
C TYR A 412 -4.42 -2.03 28.46
N PHE A 413 -4.81 -0.93 27.81
CA PHE A 413 -6.14 -0.32 27.90
C PHE A 413 -6.86 -0.37 26.56
N ARG A 414 -8.17 -0.58 26.58
CA ARG A 414 -8.98 -0.70 25.36
C ARG A 414 -10.42 -0.24 25.61
N ALA A 415 -10.94 0.61 24.73
CA ALA A 415 -12.36 0.95 24.73
C ALA A 415 -13.20 -0.20 24.17
N TYR A 416 -14.40 -0.40 24.72
CA TYR A 416 -15.39 -1.36 24.22
C TYR A 416 -16.76 -0.69 24.00
N ALA A 417 -17.56 -1.28 23.12
CA ALA A 417 -18.98 -0.93 22.94
C ALA A 417 -19.77 -2.17 22.52
N THR A 418 -20.95 -2.36 23.10
CA THR A 418 -21.77 -3.57 22.94
C THR A 418 -23.18 -3.20 22.51
N ASN A 419 -23.72 -3.88 21.50
CA ASN A 419 -25.13 -3.81 21.11
C ASN A 419 -25.76 -5.23 21.11
N ASN A 420 -26.95 -5.43 20.52
CA ASN A 420 -27.60 -6.76 20.49
C ASN A 420 -26.80 -7.83 19.74
N GLU A 421 -25.96 -7.42 18.80
CA GLU A 421 -25.22 -8.29 17.88
C GLU A 421 -23.88 -8.74 18.45
N GLY A 422 -23.37 -8.06 19.48
CA GLY A 422 -22.11 -8.37 20.14
C GLY A 422 -21.31 -7.15 20.60
N THR A 423 -20.08 -7.43 21.03
CA THR A 423 -19.13 -6.43 21.55
C THR A 423 -18.05 -6.14 20.52
N SER A 424 -17.76 -4.86 20.29
CA SER A 424 -16.58 -4.40 19.58
C SER A 424 -15.58 -3.74 20.54
N TYR A 425 -14.35 -3.63 20.09
CA TYR A 425 -13.24 -3.09 20.87
C TYR A 425 -12.34 -2.23 19.99
N GLY A 426 -11.87 -1.11 20.53
CA GLY A 426 -10.99 -0.16 19.83
C GLY A 426 -9.53 -0.60 19.81
N GLU A 427 -8.65 0.36 19.51
CA GLU A 427 -7.20 0.17 19.52
C GLU A 427 -6.67 -0.09 20.94
N ILE A 428 -5.58 -0.85 21.05
CA ILE A 428 -4.93 -1.13 22.34
C ILE A 428 -3.93 -0.01 22.65
N LYS A 429 -4.06 0.61 23.82
CA LYS A 429 -3.10 1.60 24.35
C LYS A 429 -2.25 0.93 25.42
N VAL A 430 -0.93 0.95 25.26
CA VAL A 430 0.03 0.31 26.17
C VAL A 430 0.80 1.36 26.95
N LYS A 431 0.90 1.23 28.27
CA LYS A 431 1.67 2.16 29.10
C LYS A 431 2.25 1.51 30.35
N THR A 432 3.56 1.67 30.51
CA THR A 432 4.25 1.48 31.79
C THR A 432 4.02 2.70 32.68
N MET A 433 3.54 2.46 33.90
CA MET A 433 3.32 3.52 34.89
C MET A 433 4.63 4.01 35.50
N PRO A 434 4.70 5.25 36.02
CA PRO A 434 5.87 5.76 36.76
C PRO A 434 6.31 4.81 37.87
N LEU A 435 7.61 4.75 38.14
CA LEU A 435 8.16 3.84 39.15
C LEU A 435 7.79 4.29 40.57
N VAL A 436 7.43 3.33 41.43
CA VAL A 436 7.29 3.54 42.89
C VAL A 436 8.60 4.05 43.51
N PHE A 437 9.74 3.52 43.04
CA PHE A 437 11.08 3.91 43.46
C PHE A 437 11.89 4.45 42.29
N LYS A 438 12.46 5.66 42.45
CA LYS A 438 13.44 6.22 41.53
C LYS A 438 14.82 6.23 42.20
N GLY A 439 15.76 5.52 41.60
CA GLY A 439 17.16 5.46 42.07
C GLY A 439 18.09 6.39 41.29
N ASN A 440 19.40 6.09 41.36
CA ASN A 440 20.49 6.82 40.70
C ASN A 440 20.60 8.30 41.13
N LEU A 441 20.12 8.65 42.33
CA LEU A 441 20.36 9.95 42.94
C LEU A 441 21.84 10.10 43.30
N LYS A 442 22.31 11.35 43.37
CA LYS A 442 23.70 11.71 43.64
C LYS A 442 24.25 10.99 44.86
N THR A 443 25.42 10.37 44.68
CA THR A 443 26.17 9.76 45.77
C THR A 443 26.53 10.80 46.82
N PHE A 444 26.27 10.45 48.07
CA PHE A 444 26.74 11.16 49.24
C PHE A 444 28.27 11.12 49.27
N GLN A 445 28.89 12.30 49.43
CA GLN A 445 30.35 12.47 49.34
C GLN A 445 31.06 12.33 50.69
N GLY A 446 30.31 12.37 51.81
CA GLY A 446 30.86 12.12 53.15
C GLY A 446 31.04 10.63 53.44
N ALA A 447 31.72 10.32 54.54
CA ALA A 447 31.96 8.94 54.94
C ALA A 447 30.64 8.16 55.22
N PRO A 448 30.54 6.87 54.83
CA PRO A 448 29.42 6.02 55.19
C PRO A 448 29.23 5.97 56.71
N ARG A 449 27.97 5.98 57.15
CA ARG A 449 27.60 5.94 58.57
C ARG A 449 27.11 4.55 58.97
N ILE A 450 27.11 4.23 60.27
CA ILE A 450 26.46 3.04 60.83
C ILE A 450 24.96 3.29 60.93
N GLN A 451 24.15 2.24 60.71
CA GLN A 451 22.69 2.30 60.76
C GLN A 451 22.18 2.94 62.06
N ASN A 452 21.19 3.82 61.94
CA ASN A 452 20.57 4.56 63.04
C ASN A 452 21.55 5.39 63.89
N SER A 453 22.76 5.71 63.41
CA SER A 453 23.74 6.53 64.14
C SER A 453 23.68 8.06 63.92
N PRO A 454 23.41 8.59 62.71
CA PRO A 454 23.33 10.04 62.49
C PRO A 454 21.96 10.59 62.90
N ALA A 455 21.88 11.89 63.14
CA ALA A 455 20.61 12.59 63.14
C ALA A 455 20.24 12.99 61.69
N TYR A 456 18.96 13.00 61.36
CA TYR A 456 18.46 13.48 60.07
C TYR A 456 17.21 14.33 60.25
N PHE A 457 17.01 15.30 59.36
CA PHE A 457 15.88 16.22 59.39
C PHE A 457 15.66 16.87 58.01
N SER A 458 14.50 17.49 57.76
CA SER A 458 14.23 18.23 56.52
C SER A 458 13.88 19.69 56.84
N ILE A 459 14.49 20.66 56.16
CA ILE A 459 14.11 22.08 56.26
C ILE A 459 13.75 22.54 54.85
N ARG A 460 12.48 22.93 54.63
CA ARG A 460 11.90 23.10 53.29
C ARG A 460 12.14 21.81 52.47
N ASP A 461 12.49 21.93 51.19
CA ASP A 461 12.77 20.81 50.28
C ASP A 461 14.21 20.28 50.34
N TRP A 462 14.92 20.48 51.46
CA TRP A 462 16.29 20.03 51.68
C TRP A 462 16.40 19.08 52.87
N GLY A 463 17.02 17.92 52.64
CA GLY A 463 17.24 16.86 53.61
C GLY A 463 18.64 16.93 54.18
N TYR A 464 18.78 16.96 55.50
CA TYR A 464 20.04 17.16 56.22
C TYR A 464 20.44 15.89 56.98
N ILE A 465 21.73 15.58 56.96
CA ILE A 465 22.33 14.51 57.77
C ILE A 465 23.45 15.09 58.65
N LEU A 466 23.35 14.84 59.95
CA LEU A 466 24.21 15.42 60.98
C LEU A 466 24.92 14.34 61.80
N GLY A 467 26.23 14.48 61.91
CA GLY A 467 27.09 13.66 62.75
C GLY A 467 26.98 12.16 62.48
N GLY A 468 27.01 11.36 63.53
CA GLY A 468 26.90 9.90 63.47
C GLY A 468 28.22 9.17 63.58
N ASP A 469 28.14 7.84 63.48
CA ASP A 469 29.25 6.90 63.61
C ASP A 469 29.73 6.48 62.23
N ILE A 470 31.00 6.70 61.88
CA ILE A 470 31.56 6.35 60.57
C ILE A 470 32.43 5.08 60.62
N GLY A 471 32.37 4.32 61.72
CA GLY A 471 33.12 3.09 61.94
C GLY A 471 34.32 3.30 62.87
N PRO A 472 35.45 3.87 62.42
CA PRO A 472 36.62 4.10 63.27
C PRO A 472 36.40 5.20 64.33
N GLN A 473 35.54 6.17 64.05
CA GLN A 473 35.29 7.34 64.88
C GLN A 473 33.88 7.90 64.64
N TYR A 474 33.48 8.89 65.43
CA TYR A 474 32.25 9.67 65.17
C TYR A 474 32.62 10.91 64.34
N THR A 475 31.63 11.50 63.67
CA THR A 475 31.82 12.75 62.90
C THR A 475 30.94 13.88 63.43
N ALA A 476 31.35 15.12 63.17
CA ALA A 476 30.62 16.36 63.46
C ALA A 476 29.96 16.95 62.20
N GLU A 477 30.24 16.38 61.02
CA GLU A 477 29.77 16.85 59.71
C GLU A 477 28.26 17.07 59.66
N LEU A 478 27.87 18.23 59.13
CA LEU A 478 26.54 18.48 58.62
C LEU A 478 26.60 18.53 57.09
N HIS A 479 25.73 17.77 56.43
CA HIS A 479 25.52 17.86 54.99
C HIS A 479 24.03 18.03 54.68
N TYR A 480 23.72 18.67 53.56
CA TYR A 480 22.37 18.69 53.00
C TYR A 480 22.33 18.17 51.57
N TYR A 481 21.18 17.62 51.20
CA TYR A 481 20.83 17.19 49.86
C TYR A 481 19.73 18.09 49.30
N ASN A 482 19.94 18.58 48.07
CA ASN A 482 18.95 19.34 47.32
C ASN A 482 18.29 18.45 46.28
N ALA A 483 17.04 18.06 46.54
CA ALA A 483 16.25 17.21 45.64
C ALA A 483 16.00 17.82 44.25
N THR A 484 16.09 19.15 44.11
CA THR A 484 15.83 19.87 42.85
C THR A 484 17.06 19.93 41.94
N THR A 485 18.27 19.96 42.51
CA THR A 485 19.52 19.98 41.73
C THR A 485 20.26 18.64 41.72
N ASP A 486 19.80 17.65 42.50
CA ASP A 486 20.49 16.37 42.74
C ASP A 486 21.94 16.59 43.22
N GLU A 487 22.10 17.41 44.26
CA GLU A 487 23.41 17.76 44.82
C GLU A 487 23.46 17.57 46.33
N TRP A 488 24.60 17.04 46.81
CA TRP A 488 25.01 17.09 48.21
C TRP A 488 25.97 18.26 48.43
N ARG A 489 25.83 18.96 49.56
CA ARG A 489 26.76 20.01 49.99
C ARG A 489 27.07 19.90 51.48
N ALA A 490 28.33 20.16 51.85
CA ALA A 490 28.75 20.27 53.23
C ALA A 490 28.39 21.64 53.80
N MET A 491 27.99 21.66 55.08
CA MET A 491 27.64 22.85 55.85
C MET A 491 28.58 22.99 57.05
N LEU A 492 28.42 24.02 57.90
CA LEU A 492 29.25 24.11 59.11
C LEU A 492 29.00 22.89 60.02
N PRO A 493 30.06 22.18 60.48
CA PRO A 493 29.91 21.04 61.38
C PRO A 493 29.42 21.46 62.77
N HIS A 494 28.96 20.50 63.56
CA HIS A 494 28.48 20.73 64.93
C HIS A 494 29.59 21.34 65.83
N PRO A 495 29.32 22.42 66.60
CA PRO A 495 30.35 23.11 67.39
C PRO A 495 31.04 22.22 68.44
N GLU A 496 30.27 21.44 69.20
CA GLU A 496 30.79 20.51 70.23
C GLU A 496 31.49 19.25 69.67
N GLY A 497 31.74 19.21 68.36
CA GLY A 497 32.47 18.14 67.72
C GLY A 497 31.64 16.86 67.51
N PRO A 498 32.29 15.68 67.45
CA PRO A 498 31.71 14.49 66.85
C PRO A 498 30.81 13.69 67.81
N VAL A 499 29.53 13.57 67.44
CA VAL A 499 28.46 12.99 68.28
C VAL A 499 27.51 12.14 67.44
N LYS A 500 27.10 10.98 67.96
CA LYS A 500 26.06 10.11 67.38
C LYS A 500 24.79 10.07 68.23
N TRP A 501 23.68 9.62 67.66
CA TRP A 501 22.40 9.44 68.36
C TRP A 501 21.79 10.72 68.98
N GLN A 502 22.12 11.86 68.38
CA GLN A 502 21.53 13.17 68.68
C GLN A 502 20.07 13.20 68.20
N THR A 503 19.22 13.98 68.85
CA THR A 503 17.84 14.21 68.39
C THR A 503 17.74 15.57 67.72
N ALA A 504 17.36 15.59 66.43
CA ALA A 504 17.10 16.82 65.69
C ALA A 504 15.59 17.07 65.58
N VAL A 505 15.17 18.32 65.82
CA VAL A 505 13.78 18.76 65.64
C VAL A 505 13.76 20.04 64.83
N VAL A 506 12.91 20.13 63.80
CA VAL A 506 12.80 21.34 62.97
C VAL A 506 11.64 22.20 63.43
N HIS A 507 11.93 23.48 63.63
CA HIS A 507 10.95 24.54 63.88
C HIS A 507 11.25 25.71 62.95
N ASP A 508 10.21 26.19 62.24
CA ASP A 508 10.29 27.15 61.13
C ASP A 508 11.34 26.82 60.05
N ARG A 509 12.55 27.37 60.21
CA ARG A 509 13.68 27.33 59.27
C ARG A 509 14.99 26.92 59.96
N SER A 510 14.89 26.45 61.20
CA SER A 510 16.02 26.02 62.03
C SER A 510 15.85 24.57 62.46
N ALA A 511 16.96 23.87 62.66
CA ALA A 511 16.99 22.61 63.37
C ALA A 511 17.54 22.83 64.78
N PHE A 512 16.90 22.23 65.77
CA PHE A 512 17.30 22.24 67.16
C PHE A 512 17.81 20.84 67.52
N ILE A 513 19.05 20.76 67.95
CA ILE A 513 19.80 19.53 68.16
C ILE A 513 20.03 19.37 69.66
N PHE A 514 19.66 18.22 70.21
CA PHE A 514 19.82 17.90 71.62
C PHE A 514 20.53 16.57 71.83
N GLY A 515 21.46 16.57 72.79
CA GLY A 515 22.01 15.37 73.41
C GLY A 515 22.88 14.52 72.49
N GLY A 516 22.71 13.20 72.54
CA GLY A 516 23.57 12.24 71.84
C GLY A 516 24.74 11.76 72.69
N MET A 517 25.64 11.00 72.07
CA MET A 517 26.82 10.42 72.71
C MET A 517 28.09 10.80 71.94
N ALA A 518 29.02 11.45 72.63
CA ALA A 518 30.29 11.91 72.06
C ALA A 518 31.35 10.79 72.03
N ALA A 519 32.50 11.05 71.40
CA ALA A 519 33.60 10.09 71.25
C ALA A 519 34.16 9.56 72.60
N ASP A 520 34.00 10.31 73.70
CA ASP A 520 34.34 9.89 75.07
C ASP A 520 33.36 8.87 75.68
N ARG A 521 32.36 8.43 74.92
CA ARG A 521 31.25 7.55 75.30
C ARG A 521 30.33 8.10 76.39
N LYS A 522 30.39 9.39 76.70
CA LYS A 522 29.45 10.05 77.62
C LYS A 522 28.29 10.65 76.85
N ALA A 523 27.09 10.51 77.41
CA ALA A 523 25.92 11.24 76.94
C ALA A 523 26.13 12.76 77.11
N ARG A 524 25.60 13.55 76.19
CA ARG A 524 25.61 15.02 76.22
C ARG A 524 24.23 15.57 76.58
N ASN A 525 24.16 16.82 77.03
CA ASN A 525 22.92 17.60 77.16
C ASN A 525 23.04 19.00 76.54
N ASP A 526 23.95 19.10 75.56
CA ASP A 526 24.20 20.31 74.81
C ASP A 526 23.00 20.56 73.89
N PHE A 527 22.62 21.84 73.73
CA PHE A 527 21.43 22.21 72.98
C PHE A 527 21.72 23.35 72.02
N TYR A 528 21.70 23.05 70.72
CA TYR A 528 22.09 23.98 69.66
C TYR A 528 20.98 24.21 68.64
N GLN A 529 20.86 25.45 68.19
CA GLN A 529 20.04 25.83 67.03
C GLN A 529 20.94 26.02 65.80
N TYR A 530 20.69 25.26 64.73
CA TYR A 530 21.25 25.47 63.40
C TYR A 530 20.30 26.30 62.54
N ASN A 531 20.78 27.44 62.03
CA ASN A 531 20.06 28.25 61.05
C ASN A 531 20.52 27.91 59.63
N SER A 532 19.62 27.31 58.85
CA SER A 532 19.85 26.87 57.46
C SER A 532 20.11 27.99 56.46
N TRP A 533 19.67 29.22 56.73
CA TRP A 533 19.79 30.35 55.81
C TRP A 533 21.15 31.03 55.92
N SER A 534 21.61 31.26 57.15
CA SER A 534 22.93 31.85 57.42
C SER A 534 24.05 30.81 57.48
N ASN A 535 23.72 29.52 57.52
CA ASN A 535 24.66 28.42 57.80
C ASN A 535 25.43 28.67 59.12
N THR A 536 24.71 28.98 60.20
CA THR A 536 25.29 29.30 61.51
C THR A 536 24.66 28.49 62.63
N TRP A 537 25.46 28.19 63.64
CA TRP A 537 25.06 27.54 64.88
C TRP A 537 24.95 28.56 66.01
N TYR A 538 23.96 28.38 66.89
CA TYR A 538 23.75 29.15 68.11
C TYR A 538 23.60 28.20 69.28
N ASP A 539 24.37 28.38 70.34
CA ASP A 539 24.11 27.70 71.61
C ASP A 539 22.81 28.23 72.21
N ARG A 540 21.94 27.31 72.62
CA ARG A 540 20.64 27.56 73.28
C ARG A 540 20.58 26.92 74.67
N SER A 541 21.70 26.42 75.17
CA SER A 541 21.81 25.80 76.48
C SER A 541 21.49 26.79 77.60
N THR A 542 20.56 26.43 78.47
CA THR A 542 20.20 27.22 79.66
C THR A 542 20.45 26.43 80.95
N ALA A 543 20.44 27.12 82.08
CA ALA A 543 20.67 26.50 83.40
C ALA A 543 19.63 25.40 83.72
N ILE A 544 18.35 25.66 83.42
CA ILE A 544 17.29 24.65 83.44
C ILE A 544 17.21 24.03 82.05
N ARG A 545 17.51 22.73 81.94
CA ARG A 545 17.39 21.93 80.71
C ARG A 545 17.34 20.42 81.05
N PRO A 546 17.05 19.52 80.11
CA PRO A 546 17.01 18.09 80.38
C PRO A 546 18.39 17.51 80.72
N ASP A 547 18.40 16.44 81.50
CA ASP A 547 19.61 15.66 81.77
C ASP A 547 20.11 14.91 80.52
N SER A 548 21.43 14.71 80.46
CA SER A 548 22.14 14.07 79.35
C SER A 548 21.50 12.76 78.89
N SER A 549 21.17 12.65 77.61
CA SER A 549 20.57 11.46 77.01
C SER A 549 20.89 11.35 75.52
N TYR A 550 20.65 10.17 74.96
CA TYR A 550 20.75 9.88 73.53
C TYR A 550 19.57 9.00 73.10
N LEU A 551 19.29 8.93 71.79
CA LEU A 551 18.15 8.21 71.22
C LEU A 551 16.77 8.67 71.78
N SER A 552 16.63 9.91 72.21
CA SER A 552 15.31 10.54 72.35
C SER A 552 14.65 10.73 70.98
N VAL A 553 13.33 10.85 70.98
CA VAL A 553 12.56 11.32 69.81
C VAL A 553 12.04 12.72 70.11
N GLY A 554 11.80 13.54 69.08
CA GLY A 554 11.33 14.91 69.29
C GLY A 554 10.52 15.45 68.13
N PHE A 555 9.70 16.46 68.42
CA PHE A 555 8.74 17.05 67.50
C PHE A 555 8.50 18.53 67.83
N ALA A 556 8.14 19.32 66.83
CA ALA A 556 7.68 20.69 67.02
C ALA A 556 6.15 20.74 67.17
N LEU A 557 5.66 21.64 68.00
CA LEU A 557 4.25 21.82 68.31
C LEU A 557 3.98 23.27 68.69
N ASN A 558 3.35 24.05 67.82
CA ASN A 558 3.30 25.52 67.92
C ASN A 558 4.73 26.08 68.06
N ASP A 559 4.96 27.10 68.90
CA ASP A 559 6.28 27.70 69.20
C ASP A 559 7.19 26.81 70.09
N SER A 560 6.80 25.56 70.34
CA SER A 560 7.44 24.67 71.30
C SER A 560 8.15 23.49 70.64
N ILE A 561 9.26 23.07 71.21
CA ILE A 561 10.06 21.92 70.79
C ILE A 561 10.05 20.88 71.90
N CYS A 562 9.55 19.69 71.60
CA CYS A 562 9.37 18.61 72.57
C CYS A 562 10.39 17.50 72.34
N TYR A 563 10.99 17.00 73.43
CA TYR A 563 11.83 15.80 73.45
C TYR A 563 11.22 14.78 74.41
N VAL A 564 11.16 13.52 73.97
CA VAL A 564 10.49 12.42 74.67
C VAL A 564 11.43 11.23 74.82
N GLY A 565 11.56 10.76 76.06
CA GLY A 565 12.27 9.54 76.42
C GLY A 565 13.78 9.60 76.15
N GLY A 566 14.29 8.58 75.44
CA GLY A 566 15.71 8.36 75.22
C GLY A 566 16.34 7.53 76.33
N ARG A 567 17.67 7.49 76.39
CA ARG A 567 18.42 6.67 77.36
C ARG A 567 19.75 7.31 77.76
N LYS A 568 20.23 6.91 78.94
CA LYS A 568 21.60 7.13 79.41
C LYS A 568 22.12 5.81 79.97
N ASP A 569 21.85 5.60 81.26
CA ASP A 569 22.09 4.36 82.01
C ASP A 569 20.81 3.51 82.05
N THR A 570 19.65 4.16 82.20
CA THR A 570 18.31 3.59 82.05
C THR A 570 17.57 4.20 80.85
N VAL A 571 16.44 3.60 80.46
CA VAL A 571 15.54 4.16 79.45
C VAL A 571 14.54 5.09 80.13
N LYS A 572 14.36 6.27 79.55
CA LYS A 572 13.53 7.36 80.05
C LYS A 572 12.12 7.33 79.45
N ASN A 573 11.17 7.89 80.18
CA ASN A 573 9.85 8.32 79.70
C ASN A 573 9.64 9.83 79.88
N GLU A 574 10.69 10.57 80.24
CA GLU A 574 10.62 12.01 80.50
C GLU A 574 10.15 12.79 79.26
N VAL A 575 9.32 13.81 79.46
CA VAL A 575 8.90 14.74 78.39
C VAL A 575 9.37 16.14 78.77
N TRP A 576 10.21 16.73 77.92
CA TRP A 576 10.71 18.08 78.10
C TRP A 576 10.34 18.95 76.91
N MET A 577 9.88 20.17 77.19
CA MET A 577 9.41 21.13 76.21
C MET A 577 10.23 22.41 76.31
N TYR A 578 10.75 22.89 75.19
CA TYR A 578 11.48 24.15 75.06
C TYR A 578 10.64 25.15 74.29
N GLU A 579 10.38 26.31 74.88
CA GLU A 579 9.65 27.41 74.23
C GLU A 579 10.64 28.27 73.44
N VAL A 580 10.46 28.37 72.12
CA VAL A 580 11.46 28.98 71.22
C VAL A 580 11.55 30.49 71.41
N SER A 581 10.41 31.19 71.51
CA SER A 581 10.39 32.64 71.76
C SER A 581 10.91 33.05 73.13
N ALA A 582 10.65 32.24 74.17
CA ALA A 582 11.05 32.52 75.55
C ALA A 582 12.48 32.04 75.89
N ASN A 583 13.05 31.13 75.11
CA ASN A 583 14.35 30.49 75.38
C ASN A 583 14.37 29.80 76.76
N THR A 584 13.31 29.05 77.08
CA THR A 584 13.13 28.37 78.38
C THR A 584 12.64 26.94 78.25
N TRP A 585 13.16 26.04 79.10
CA TRP A 585 12.69 24.67 79.24
C TRP A 585 11.63 24.50 80.33
N LYS A 586 10.70 23.57 80.10
CA LYS A 586 9.68 23.12 81.03
C LYS A 586 9.57 21.58 81.01
N ARG A 587 9.60 20.96 82.18
CA ARG A 587 9.27 19.53 82.36
C ARG A 587 7.75 19.35 82.25
N GLN A 588 7.32 18.41 81.43
CA GLN A 588 5.92 18.01 81.29
C GLN A 588 5.66 16.67 82.02
N PRO A 589 4.39 16.29 82.23
CA PRO A 589 4.03 14.93 82.62
C PRO A 589 4.69 13.87 81.73
N ASP A 590 5.13 12.77 82.34
CA ASP A 590 5.89 11.75 81.63
C ASP A 590 5.05 11.03 80.55
N PHE A 591 5.74 10.53 79.53
CA PHE A 591 5.17 9.70 78.49
C PHE A 591 4.66 8.38 79.08
N PRO A 592 3.55 7.78 78.58
CA PRO A 592 2.95 6.59 79.19
C PRO A 592 3.80 5.32 79.22
N VAL A 593 4.97 5.33 78.57
CA VAL A 593 5.91 4.19 78.45
C VAL A 593 7.35 4.69 78.44
N GLN A 594 8.28 3.91 78.99
CA GLN A 594 9.72 4.15 78.79
C GLN A 594 10.13 3.68 77.39
N GLN A 595 10.72 4.58 76.59
CA GLN A 595 11.22 4.24 75.26
C GLN A 595 12.46 5.05 74.84
N TYR A 596 13.30 4.41 74.03
CA TYR A 596 14.31 5.09 73.22
C TYR A 596 14.14 4.71 71.74
N GLY A 597 14.53 5.62 70.84
CA GLY A 597 14.23 5.52 69.42
C GLY A 597 12.72 5.50 69.14
N GLY A 598 12.36 5.01 67.95
CA GLY A 598 11.00 5.09 67.42
C GLY A 598 10.80 6.35 66.59
N ILE A 599 9.58 6.89 66.58
CA ILE A 599 9.23 8.07 65.80
C ILE A 599 8.55 9.14 66.65
N ALA A 600 8.71 10.39 66.22
CA ALA A 600 7.90 11.53 66.62
C ALA A 600 7.68 12.40 65.38
N VAL A 601 6.42 12.62 65.01
CA VAL A 601 6.05 13.42 63.81
C VAL A 601 4.81 14.27 64.11
N THR A 602 4.70 15.43 63.48
CA THR A 602 3.56 16.34 63.64
C THR A 602 2.73 16.40 62.36
N ILE A 603 1.40 16.26 62.49
CA ILE A 603 0.42 16.43 61.42
C ILE A 603 -0.60 17.48 61.88
N GLY A 604 -0.65 18.62 61.20
CA GLY A 604 -1.39 19.80 61.69
C GLY A 604 -0.92 20.18 63.09
N ASN A 605 -1.86 20.25 64.04
CA ASN A 605 -1.56 20.58 65.45
C ASN A 605 -1.47 19.33 66.35
N THR A 606 -1.34 18.13 65.77
CA THR A 606 -1.26 16.86 66.51
C THR A 606 0.11 16.21 66.31
N ALA A 607 0.83 15.97 67.40
CA ALA A 607 2.04 15.18 67.40
C ALA A 607 1.74 13.71 67.68
N TYR A 608 2.39 12.82 66.91
CA TYR A 608 2.29 11.37 67.00
C TYR A 608 3.64 10.80 67.41
N VAL A 609 3.69 10.10 68.54
CA VAL A 609 4.93 9.63 69.17
C VAL A 609 4.78 8.19 69.64
N GLY A 610 5.80 7.36 69.43
CA GLY A 610 5.79 5.96 69.86
C GLY A 610 6.77 5.10 69.08
N LEU A 611 6.46 3.80 68.97
CA LEU A 611 7.19 2.84 68.15
C LEU A 611 8.70 2.67 68.48
N GLY A 612 9.10 3.06 69.70
CA GLY A 612 10.47 2.90 70.20
C GLY A 612 10.76 1.51 70.80
N LYS A 613 11.87 1.41 71.51
CA LYS A 613 12.29 0.21 72.24
C LYS A 613 12.34 0.46 73.75
N ASN A 614 11.89 -0.52 74.55
CA ASN A 614 11.91 -0.43 76.01
C ASN A 614 13.30 -0.75 76.61
N GLY A 615 13.43 -0.78 77.94
CA GLY A 615 14.68 -1.11 78.64
C GLY A 615 15.36 -2.42 78.21
N SER A 616 14.58 -3.43 77.80
CA SER A 616 15.08 -4.73 77.32
C SER A 616 15.31 -4.77 75.81
N GLY A 617 15.20 -3.64 75.11
CA GLY A 617 15.31 -3.57 73.64
C GLY A 617 14.08 -4.06 72.88
N VAL A 618 12.99 -4.43 73.57
CA VAL A 618 11.77 -4.95 72.95
C VAL A 618 11.01 -3.81 72.26
N PHE A 619 10.59 -4.05 71.02
CA PHE A 619 9.82 -3.10 70.22
C PHE A 619 8.44 -2.83 70.84
N ASN A 620 8.18 -1.57 71.14
CA ASN A 620 6.89 -1.11 71.63
C ASN A 620 5.97 -0.79 70.45
N LYS A 621 4.86 -1.52 70.33
CA LYS A 621 3.93 -1.36 69.20
C LYS A 621 2.94 -0.19 69.35
N GLY A 622 2.94 0.53 70.48
CA GLY A 622 2.02 1.65 70.68
C GLY A 622 2.41 2.90 69.87
N LEU A 623 1.38 3.58 69.37
CA LEU A 623 1.47 4.96 68.88
C LEU A 623 0.53 5.82 69.73
N TRP A 624 1.03 6.94 70.24
CA TRP A 624 0.28 7.91 71.03
C TRP A 624 0.20 9.24 70.30
N LYS A 625 -0.85 10.02 70.59
CA LYS A 625 -1.00 11.39 70.11
C LYS A 625 -1.14 12.41 71.24
N THR A 626 -0.75 13.64 70.94
CA THR A 626 -0.93 14.80 71.82
C THR A 626 -1.08 16.09 71.01
N THR A 627 -1.75 17.09 71.59
CA THR A 627 -1.85 18.46 71.07
C THR A 627 -1.20 19.49 72.00
N ASN A 628 -0.59 19.06 73.12
CA ASN A 628 0.01 19.95 74.13
C ASN A 628 1.21 19.36 74.90
N ALA A 629 1.66 18.14 74.56
CA ALA A 629 2.72 17.36 75.24
C ALA A 629 2.49 17.03 76.74
N ALA A 630 1.40 17.53 77.35
CA ALA A 630 1.05 17.26 78.74
C ALA A 630 0.01 16.14 78.90
N LEU A 631 -0.84 15.91 77.89
CA LEU A 631 -1.79 14.80 77.82
C LEU A 631 -1.47 13.88 76.64
N TRP A 632 -1.38 12.58 76.90
CA TRP A 632 -1.04 11.55 75.92
C TRP A 632 -2.19 10.54 75.78
N ILE A 633 -2.73 10.43 74.56
CA ILE A 633 -3.80 9.49 74.21
C ILE A 633 -3.19 8.39 73.35
N ARG A 634 -3.40 7.11 73.67
CA ARG A 634 -3.00 6.03 72.75
C ARG A 634 -3.89 6.09 71.51
N GLU A 635 -3.29 6.34 70.35
CA GLU A 635 -3.99 6.40 69.08
C GLU A 635 -4.28 4.98 68.56
N THR A 636 -3.27 4.11 68.58
CA THR A 636 -3.37 2.77 68.02
C THR A 636 -2.23 1.87 68.52
N THR A 637 -2.30 0.59 68.19
CA THR A 637 -1.18 -0.35 68.29
C THR A 637 -0.87 -0.83 66.87
N CYS A 638 0.38 -0.75 66.43
CA CYS A 638 0.80 -1.23 65.13
C CYS A 638 0.65 -2.76 65.06
N THR A 639 -0.25 -3.24 64.20
CA THR A 639 -0.56 -4.67 64.05
C THR A 639 0.29 -5.36 62.99
N ILE A 640 0.74 -4.62 61.97
CA ILE A 640 1.37 -5.18 60.76
C ILE A 640 2.90 -5.27 60.80
N SER A 641 3.57 -4.61 61.76
CA SER A 641 5.00 -4.80 62.01
C SER A 641 5.23 -5.73 63.21
N THR A 642 6.15 -6.69 63.04
CA THR A 642 6.77 -7.46 64.14
C THR A 642 8.11 -6.88 64.59
N ASN A 643 8.69 -5.99 63.79
CA ASN A 643 10.06 -5.51 63.94
C ASN A 643 10.09 -4.03 64.35
N GLY A 644 11.22 -3.56 64.87
CA GLY A 644 11.41 -2.15 65.20
C GLY A 644 11.28 -1.24 63.97
N ILE A 645 11.11 0.07 64.23
CA ILE A 645 11.11 1.10 63.19
C ILE A 645 12.51 1.70 63.08
N LEU A 646 13.00 1.84 61.84
CA LEU A 646 14.28 2.45 61.49
C LEU A 646 14.17 3.97 61.31
N ALA A 647 13.15 4.38 60.56
CA ALA A 647 12.90 5.78 60.23
C ALA A 647 11.40 6.02 60.00
N GLY A 648 10.96 7.28 60.10
CA GLY A 648 9.61 7.66 59.72
C GLY A 648 9.41 9.17 59.60
N VAL A 649 8.43 9.56 58.79
CA VAL A 649 8.08 10.96 58.47
C VAL A 649 6.56 11.12 58.34
N ALA A 650 6.08 12.36 58.47
CA ALA A 650 4.72 12.71 58.06
C ALA A 650 4.71 13.25 56.63
N HIS A 651 3.77 12.80 55.79
CA HIS A 651 3.56 13.26 54.42
C HIS A 651 2.07 13.18 54.08
N HIS A 652 1.48 14.25 53.51
CA HIS A 652 0.06 14.26 53.10
C HIS A 652 -0.92 13.73 54.16
N ASN A 653 -0.79 14.20 55.41
CA ASN A 653 -1.58 13.76 56.57
C ASN A 653 -1.50 12.26 56.91
N ARG A 654 -0.49 11.54 56.40
CA ARG A 654 -0.19 10.14 56.73
C ARG A 654 1.19 10.05 57.36
N ILE A 655 1.43 8.97 58.10
CA ILE A 655 2.75 8.66 58.66
C ILE A 655 3.33 7.50 57.86
N TYR A 656 4.50 7.70 57.29
CA TYR A 656 5.26 6.67 56.60
C TYR A 656 6.46 6.27 57.46
N MET A 657 6.70 4.97 57.56
CA MET A 657 7.78 4.38 58.35
C MET A 657 8.47 3.27 57.56
N VAL A 658 9.69 2.92 57.94
CA VAL A 658 10.39 1.72 57.45
C VAL A 658 10.70 0.82 58.65
N ASP A 659 10.29 -0.45 58.60
CA ASP A 659 10.61 -1.43 59.64
C ASP A 659 12.00 -2.07 59.46
N GLU A 660 12.49 -2.82 60.46
CA GLU A 660 13.79 -3.52 60.37
C GLU A 660 13.81 -4.65 59.31
N ALA A 661 12.65 -5.06 58.77
CA ALA A 661 12.56 -5.93 57.59
C ALA A 661 12.48 -5.16 56.25
N TYR A 662 12.67 -3.84 56.30
CA TYR A 662 12.69 -2.91 55.16
C TYR A 662 11.37 -2.80 54.39
N TYR A 663 10.24 -3.12 55.00
CA TYR A 663 8.93 -2.77 54.46
C TYR A 663 8.58 -1.33 54.78
N ILE A 664 8.03 -0.62 53.80
CA ILE A 664 7.37 0.64 54.05
C ILE A 664 6.03 0.33 54.73
N ILE A 665 5.75 1.06 55.80
CA ILE A 665 4.54 0.94 56.62
C ILE A 665 3.87 2.32 56.61
N GLU A 666 2.65 2.38 56.08
CA GLU A 666 1.82 3.58 56.12
C GLU A 666 0.81 3.46 57.27
N TYR A 667 0.65 4.53 58.04
CA TYR A 667 -0.49 4.73 58.93
C TYR A 667 -1.27 5.95 58.46
N ASN A 668 -2.59 5.78 58.28
CA ASN A 668 -3.50 6.88 58.01
C ASN A 668 -4.30 7.22 59.28
N PRO A 669 -4.05 8.35 59.96
CA PRO A 669 -4.81 8.77 61.13
C PRO A 669 -6.30 9.02 60.86
N SER A 670 -6.69 9.40 59.63
CA SER A 670 -8.11 9.72 59.34
C SER A 670 -9.02 8.50 59.28
N THR A 671 -8.46 7.33 58.95
CA THR A 671 -9.16 6.03 58.92
C THR A 671 -8.69 5.08 60.02
N MET A 672 -7.67 5.48 60.79
CA MET A 672 -6.96 4.66 61.78
C MET A 672 -6.39 3.33 61.22
N THR A 673 -6.15 3.26 59.91
CA THR A 673 -5.70 2.04 59.22
C THR A 673 -4.18 1.98 59.07
N TRP A 674 -3.63 0.78 59.26
CA TRP A 674 -2.25 0.44 58.94
C TRP A 674 -2.19 -0.31 57.61
N THR A 675 -1.35 0.16 56.69
CA THR A 675 -1.17 -0.44 55.35
C THR A 675 0.29 -0.82 55.15
N LYS A 676 0.54 -2.08 54.79
CA LYS A 676 1.85 -2.55 54.38
C LYS A 676 2.07 -2.18 52.91
N LYS A 677 3.12 -1.42 52.65
CA LYS A 677 3.51 -0.89 51.33
C LYS A 677 4.70 -1.69 50.77
N SER A 678 5.27 -1.24 49.66
CA SER A 678 6.42 -1.88 49.01
C SER A 678 7.61 -2.08 49.96
N GLN A 679 8.37 -3.16 49.72
CA GLN A 679 9.66 -3.38 50.39
C GLN A 679 10.76 -2.57 49.69
N LEU A 680 11.68 -2.00 50.44
CA LEU A 680 12.83 -1.30 49.86
C LEU A 680 13.67 -2.27 48.98
N PRO A 681 14.10 -1.82 47.79
CA PRO A 681 15.02 -2.56 46.93
C PRO A 681 16.30 -2.96 47.69
N PRO A 682 16.90 -4.14 47.42
CA PRO A 682 18.07 -4.64 48.16
C PRO A 682 19.22 -3.64 48.34
N GLN A 683 19.52 -2.86 47.30
CA GLN A 683 20.56 -1.83 47.26
C GLN A 683 20.29 -0.59 48.14
N ALA A 684 19.05 -0.43 48.62
CA ALA A 684 18.62 0.65 49.50
C ALA A 684 18.35 0.18 50.94
N ARG A 685 18.74 -1.06 51.31
CA ARG A 685 18.56 -1.60 52.66
C ARG A 685 19.68 -1.14 53.61
N GLY A 686 19.39 -1.13 54.91
CA GLY A 686 20.27 -0.64 55.97
C GLY A 686 20.20 0.89 56.20
N ILE A 687 19.05 1.51 55.89
CA ILE A 687 18.85 2.97 55.80
C ILE A 687 19.27 3.77 57.05
N HIS A 688 19.72 5.01 56.84
CA HIS A 688 20.06 5.98 57.90
C HIS A 688 19.01 7.06 58.09
N CYS A 689 18.33 7.45 57.01
CA CYS A 689 17.53 8.66 56.97
C CYS A 689 16.31 8.51 56.06
N MET A 690 15.28 9.30 56.41
CA MET A 690 14.07 9.46 55.62
C MET A 690 13.68 10.94 55.62
N PHE A 691 13.48 11.51 54.44
CA PHE A 691 13.20 12.93 54.23
C PHE A 691 11.89 13.11 53.45
N VAL A 692 11.26 14.28 53.59
CA VAL A 692 10.17 14.71 52.71
C VAL A 692 10.64 15.97 51.99
N MET A 693 10.69 15.91 50.66
CA MET A 693 11.18 16.98 49.78
C MET A 693 10.45 16.88 48.44
N ASN A 694 10.10 18.00 47.79
CA ASN A 694 9.52 18.00 46.44
C ASN A 694 8.31 17.05 46.28
N ASP A 695 7.43 16.98 47.29
CA ASP A 695 6.24 16.10 47.34
C ASP A 695 6.53 14.57 47.27
N LEU A 696 7.75 14.16 47.63
CA LEU A 696 8.22 12.77 47.65
C LEU A 696 8.92 12.42 48.96
N ILE A 697 9.01 11.12 49.26
CA ILE A 697 9.79 10.59 50.39
C ILE A 697 11.15 10.13 49.88
N TYR A 698 12.24 10.70 50.37
CA TYR A 698 13.59 10.23 50.05
C TYR A 698 14.09 9.31 51.15
N ILE A 699 14.55 8.12 50.78
CA ILE A 699 14.95 7.06 51.69
C ILE A 699 16.33 6.57 51.26
N GLY A 700 17.25 6.36 52.20
CA GLY A 700 18.51 5.70 51.88
C GLY A 700 19.66 6.09 52.79
N LEU A 701 20.85 6.04 52.19
CA LEU A 701 22.17 5.96 52.83
C LEU A 701 22.25 4.76 53.79
N SER A 702 23.24 3.89 53.62
CA SER A 702 23.46 2.74 54.50
C SER A 702 24.97 2.56 54.74
N PRO A 703 25.40 1.62 55.60
CA PRO A 703 26.83 1.31 55.74
C PRO A 703 27.45 0.78 54.44
N THR A 704 26.64 0.30 53.50
CA THR A 704 27.05 -0.34 52.25
C THR A 704 26.60 0.42 50.98
N SER A 705 25.86 1.53 51.13
CA SER A 705 25.33 2.32 50.02
C SER A 705 25.39 3.81 50.33
N THR A 706 26.06 4.58 49.46
CA THR A 706 26.13 6.04 49.55
C THR A 706 25.04 6.75 48.73
N THR A 707 24.03 6.03 48.23
CA THR A 707 22.94 6.61 47.44
C THR A 707 21.61 6.65 48.21
N MET A 708 20.72 7.50 47.74
CA MET A 708 19.31 7.51 48.14
C MET A 708 18.43 7.05 46.97
N ILE A 709 17.21 6.67 47.31
CA ILE A 709 16.09 6.52 46.37
C ILE A 709 14.99 7.52 46.76
N SER A 710 14.21 8.00 45.80
CA SER A 710 12.91 8.62 46.09
C SER A 710 11.80 7.59 45.94
N TYR A 711 10.86 7.62 46.87
CA TYR A 711 9.64 6.83 46.93
C TYR A 711 8.46 7.77 46.70
N ASP A 712 7.60 7.41 45.74
CA ASP A 712 6.32 8.07 45.50
C ASP A 712 5.18 7.21 46.07
N PRO A 713 4.59 7.57 47.23
CA PRO A 713 3.52 6.79 47.84
C PRO A 713 2.26 6.68 46.98
N THR A 714 2.09 7.58 46.01
CA THR A 714 0.87 7.65 45.19
C THR A 714 0.83 6.60 44.07
N TRP A 715 1.96 5.97 43.76
CA TRP A 715 2.08 4.86 42.82
C TRP A 715 2.16 3.48 43.49
N ASP A 716 2.14 3.40 44.82
CA ASP A 716 2.26 2.16 45.58
C ASP A 716 0.91 1.78 46.19
N ASN A 717 0.05 1.17 45.37
CA ASN A 717 -1.38 0.92 45.65
C ASN A 717 -1.66 -0.53 46.07
#